data_AF-A0A6P8YVM7-F1
#
_entry.id   AF-A0A6P8YVM7-F1
#
_cell.length_a   1.000
_cell.length_b   1.000
_cell.length_c   1.000
_cell.angle_alpha   90.00
_cell.angle_beta   90.00
_cell.angle_gamma   90.00
#
_symmetry.space_group_name_H-M   'P 1'
#
loop_
_entity.id
_entity.type
_entity.pdbx_description
1 polymer ?
#
loop_
_entity_poly.entity_id
_entity_poly.type
_entity_poly.pdbx_seq_one_letter_code
_entity_poly.pdbx_strand_id
1 'polypeptide(L)'
;MLAVLCLAALAATAAGSPSVLLQAHNLALSRGGDDYSYTIQVVKSGRTIAPAALILDQYAVVAANLVGSTPASDLSVRVGTDVNIPFINLQGKKIKVDAVLVHPEENVAVLKLAEAAPSKLARPVALVGSQSALPGSFAEVAAWGWLKRSVAQAVLVLPKYCIAGVDASPSGLCAQTNLQQGGLLVVDGAVVGLATGKGSGKRGGLVRFLDLAEDSVQRFILEATEQPLPSPTTEAPRPTEQPTEQPTQQPTQQPTQQPTQQPTTDAPTTAQPTSKPTTVTPKPAPTGKTCKIHLNGGLPTAEPILLADSDDLAFREPDQADAVVLEAGERVRLACPGNKNAFKLNKKKQVLTAQCVEDDAFLVDGQSVELHQLGCKSAAVNSAEKAGRCGSDNQFTRIRIGFAVGDGFVTQIDNCFDSTTFDAVYSRMNMTPAIAGHESGVKRPQFKPAGFYENVNPNTLFKRTNQINAFTKLLGTDGSAYVHPNNDNYFLARGHLSAKADYILGVQQSATFYYVNAAPQWQTFNGDNWEKLESSVRDWVISSGRSVQVVTGIWGTATLPNKDGVETELFLEADKKYLRVPKYYWKIVYDPATKEGTAFVGLNNPHHTTNGEDLLCKDECARYSWLSWAASNDKAGKGFCCDVNELKKVVSTIPSDIDVQSLL
;
A
#
# COMPACT_ATOMS: atom_id res chain seq x y z
N MET A 1 -1.02 -20.43 -52.89
CA MET A 1 0.35 -20.32 -53.46
C MET A 1 1.13 -19.42 -52.50
N LEU A 2 1.93 -19.97 -51.58
CA LEU A 2 3.38 -20.26 -51.72
C LEU A 2 4.16 -18.99 -52.17
N ALA A 3 5.26 -18.53 -51.56
CA ALA A 3 6.23 -19.05 -50.60
C ALA A 3 7.08 -17.83 -50.10
N VAL A 4 7.44 -17.66 -48.82
CA VAL A 4 8.66 -18.16 -48.11
C VAL A 4 9.94 -17.29 -48.24
N LEU A 5 10.43 -16.85 -47.07
CA LEU A 5 11.82 -16.60 -46.59
C LEU A 5 12.78 -15.65 -47.36
N CYS A 6 13.36 -14.70 -46.61
CA CYS A 6 14.82 -14.70 -46.40
C CYS A 6 15.21 -13.97 -45.09
N LEU A 7 16.10 -14.62 -44.33
CA LEU A 7 16.72 -14.22 -43.07
C LEU A 7 18.24 -14.22 -43.30
N ALA A 8 18.99 -13.56 -42.38
CA ALA A 8 20.46 -13.56 -42.21
C ALA A 8 21.24 -12.51 -43.03
N ALA A 9 22.28 -11.84 -42.53
CA ALA A 9 22.93 -11.77 -41.21
C ALA A 9 23.98 -10.63 -41.27
N LEU A 10 24.40 -10.08 -40.12
CA LEU A 10 25.79 -9.69 -39.88
C LEU A 10 26.02 -9.48 -38.38
N ALA A 11 27.08 -10.12 -37.88
CA ALA A 11 27.54 -10.10 -36.50
C ALA A 11 28.92 -9.44 -36.39
N ALA A 12 29.25 -9.01 -35.16
CA ALA A 12 30.57 -8.64 -34.62
C ALA A 12 31.01 -7.18 -34.93
N THR A 13 31.59 -6.35 -34.04
CA THR A 13 32.23 -6.47 -32.71
C THR A 13 32.33 -5.08 -32.06
N ALA A 14 32.23 -4.94 -30.72
CA ALA A 14 33.16 -4.17 -29.87
C ALA A 14 32.69 -4.12 -28.40
N ALA A 15 33.60 -4.45 -27.49
CA ALA A 15 33.41 -4.53 -26.05
C ALA A 15 33.63 -3.16 -25.34
N GLY A 16 32.90 -2.92 -24.24
CA GLY A 16 33.16 -1.82 -23.31
C GLY A 16 32.07 -1.65 -22.23
N SER A 17 32.35 -2.19 -21.03
CA SER A 17 31.77 -1.92 -19.69
C SER A 17 30.24 -1.99 -19.43
N PRO A 18 29.78 -2.63 -18.32
CA PRO A 18 28.36 -2.90 -18.10
C PRO A 18 27.69 -1.72 -17.38
N SER A 19 26.78 -1.03 -18.06
CA SER A 19 25.92 -0.02 -17.42
C SER A 19 24.59 0.05 -18.17
N VAL A 20 23.52 -0.21 -17.41
CA VAL A 20 22.14 0.24 -17.62
C VAL A 20 21.44 -0.22 -18.91
N LEU A 21 20.47 -1.12 -18.77
CA LEU A 21 19.16 -1.00 -19.43
C LEU A 21 18.20 -2.07 -18.90
N LEU A 22 17.27 -1.67 -18.03
CA LEU A 22 15.95 -2.31 -17.99
C LEU A 22 14.90 -1.23 -17.75
N GLN A 23 14.34 -0.74 -18.87
CA GLN A 23 13.19 0.14 -18.89
C GLN A 23 11.97 -0.60 -18.35
N ALA A 24 11.38 -0.08 -17.28
CA ALA A 24 10.07 -0.49 -16.78
C ALA A 24 8.97 0.01 -17.72
N HIS A 25 8.71 -0.75 -18.77
CA HIS A 25 7.37 -0.81 -19.34
C HIS A 25 6.58 -1.91 -18.63
N ASN A 26 5.24 -1.86 -18.70
CA ASN A 26 4.33 -2.97 -18.40
C ASN A 26 4.61 -4.19 -19.31
N LEU A 27 5.81 -4.73 -19.19
CA LEU A 27 6.30 -5.90 -19.86
C LEU A 27 6.10 -7.02 -18.85
N ALA A 28 5.26 -7.99 -19.20
CA ALA A 28 5.54 -9.35 -18.78
C ALA A 28 7.01 -9.58 -19.14
N LEU A 29 7.89 -9.61 -18.13
CA LEU A 29 9.30 -9.89 -18.32
C LEU A 29 9.37 -11.26 -19.00
N SER A 30 9.60 -11.30 -20.31
CA SER A 30 10.05 -12.51 -20.97
C SER A 30 11.55 -12.62 -20.70
N ARG A 31 11.91 -12.90 -19.44
CA ARG A 31 13.18 -13.56 -19.17
C ARG A 31 13.15 -14.91 -19.91
N GLY A 32 14.29 -15.28 -20.49
CA GLY A 32 14.40 -16.43 -21.41
C GLY A 32 13.90 -17.74 -20.78
N GLY A 33 13.62 -18.75 -21.62
CA GLY A 33 12.99 -20.02 -21.23
C GLY A 33 13.69 -20.82 -20.13
N ASP A 34 14.92 -20.47 -19.73
CA ASP A 34 15.68 -21.16 -18.68
C ASP A 34 15.29 -20.75 -17.25
N ASP A 35 14.96 -19.47 -16.99
CA ASP A 35 14.73 -18.93 -15.62
C ASP A 35 13.49 -19.50 -14.92
N TYR A 36 12.55 -20.08 -15.69
CA TYR A 36 11.32 -20.70 -15.18
C TYR A 36 11.12 -22.11 -15.75
N SER A 37 12.20 -22.79 -16.11
CA SER A 37 12.16 -24.14 -16.69
C SER A 37 11.48 -25.19 -15.78
N TYR A 38 11.35 -24.91 -14.48
CA TYR A 38 10.59 -25.75 -13.53
C TYR A 38 9.07 -25.60 -13.65
N THR A 39 8.57 -24.57 -14.33
CA THR A 39 7.13 -24.31 -14.42
C THR A 39 6.47 -25.21 -15.46
N ILE A 40 5.46 -25.96 -15.05
CA ILE A 40 4.74 -26.92 -15.90
C ILE A 40 3.24 -26.64 -15.90
N GLN A 41 2.54 -27.10 -16.94
CA GLN A 41 1.08 -26.96 -17.08
C GLN A 41 0.40 -28.27 -16.66
N VAL A 42 -0.52 -28.23 -15.69
CA VAL A 42 -1.43 -29.35 -15.44
C VAL A 42 -2.61 -29.26 -16.42
N VAL A 43 -2.86 -30.34 -17.14
CA VAL A 43 -3.80 -30.41 -18.26
C VAL A 43 -4.86 -31.48 -18.01
N LYS A 44 -6.13 -31.09 -18.10
CA LYS A 44 -7.31 -31.96 -18.06
C LYS A 44 -8.11 -31.78 -19.34
N SER A 45 -8.44 -32.88 -20.02
CA SER A 45 -9.22 -32.84 -21.29
C SER A 45 -8.65 -31.84 -22.33
N GLY A 46 -7.33 -31.73 -22.42
CA GLY A 46 -6.64 -30.83 -23.37
C GLY A 46 -6.59 -29.36 -22.96
N ARG A 47 -7.16 -28.98 -21.81
CA ARG A 47 -7.11 -27.61 -21.27
C ARG A 47 -6.18 -27.53 -20.07
N THR A 48 -5.38 -26.48 -20.01
CA THR A 48 -4.59 -26.13 -18.82
C THR A 48 -5.53 -25.73 -17.70
N ILE A 49 -5.41 -26.39 -16.55
CA ILE A 49 -6.25 -26.15 -15.36
C ILE A 49 -5.46 -25.57 -14.18
N ALA A 50 -4.14 -25.79 -14.13
CA ALA A 50 -3.30 -25.28 -13.05
C ALA A 50 -1.85 -25.09 -13.50
N PRO A 51 -1.12 -24.09 -12.98
CA PRO A 51 0.33 -24.11 -12.92
C PRO A 51 0.83 -25.12 -11.87
N ALA A 52 2.01 -25.68 -12.10
CA ALA A 52 2.73 -26.52 -11.13
C ALA A 52 4.23 -26.28 -11.24
N ALA A 53 4.98 -26.62 -10.18
CA ALA A 53 6.44 -26.55 -10.17
C ALA A 53 7.03 -27.97 -10.13
N LEU A 54 7.93 -28.29 -11.05
CA LEU A 54 8.73 -29.51 -11.02
C LEU A 54 9.75 -29.40 -9.88
N ILE A 55 9.70 -30.32 -8.92
CA ILE A 55 10.56 -30.33 -7.73
C ILE A 55 11.58 -31.47 -7.74
N LEU A 56 11.28 -32.53 -8.50
CA LEU A 56 12.19 -33.60 -8.89
C LEU A 56 11.82 -34.02 -10.32
N ASP A 57 12.68 -34.74 -11.02
CA ASP A 57 12.45 -35.10 -12.43
C ASP A 57 11.11 -35.83 -12.69
N GLN A 58 10.56 -36.50 -11.68
CA GLN A 58 9.27 -37.22 -11.75
C GLN A 58 8.19 -36.67 -10.81
N TYR A 59 8.43 -35.56 -10.13
CA TYR A 59 7.51 -35.05 -9.11
C TYR A 59 7.29 -33.55 -9.25
N ALA A 60 6.04 -33.12 -9.16
CA ALA A 60 5.68 -31.71 -9.22
C ALA A 60 4.69 -31.33 -8.12
N VAL A 61 4.78 -30.10 -7.62
CA VAL A 61 3.86 -29.53 -6.63
C VAL A 61 2.83 -28.61 -7.30
N VAL A 62 1.60 -28.66 -6.80
CA VAL A 62 0.45 -27.90 -7.31
C VAL A 62 -0.53 -27.60 -6.18
N ALA A 63 -1.33 -26.54 -6.32
CA ALA A 63 -2.43 -26.26 -5.39
C ALA A 63 -3.49 -27.36 -5.43
N ALA A 64 -3.81 -27.96 -4.28
CA ALA A 64 -4.71 -29.11 -4.18
C ALA A 64 -6.13 -28.81 -4.66
N ASN A 65 -6.66 -27.62 -4.38
CA ASN A 65 -8.00 -27.20 -4.80
C ASN A 65 -8.20 -27.19 -6.33
N LEU A 66 -7.11 -27.17 -7.11
CA LEU A 66 -7.17 -27.22 -8.57
C LEU A 66 -7.15 -28.66 -9.13
N VAL A 67 -6.69 -29.66 -8.36
CA VAL A 67 -6.45 -31.02 -8.87
C VAL A 67 -6.99 -32.15 -8.00
N GLY A 68 -7.18 -31.93 -6.70
CA GLY A 68 -7.37 -32.97 -5.68
C GLY A 68 -8.65 -33.78 -5.80
N SER A 69 -9.66 -33.27 -6.51
CA SER A 69 -10.89 -34.01 -6.83
C SER A 69 -10.87 -34.69 -8.21
N THR A 70 -9.78 -34.56 -8.96
CA THR A 70 -9.66 -35.14 -10.32
C THR A 70 -8.81 -36.42 -10.28
N PRO A 71 -9.31 -37.54 -10.84
CA PRO A 71 -8.52 -38.77 -10.97
C PRO A 71 -7.22 -38.55 -11.74
N ALA A 72 -6.13 -39.18 -11.31
CA ALA A 72 -4.82 -39.10 -11.98
C ALA A 72 -4.89 -39.46 -13.48
N SER A 73 -5.74 -40.44 -13.83
CA SER A 73 -5.98 -40.89 -15.20
C SER A 73 -6.47 -39.79 -16.16
N ASP A 74 -7.15 -38.77 -15.62
CA ASP A 74 -7.69 -37.65 -16.39
C ASP A 74 -6.69 -36.49 -16.52
N LEU A 75 -5.57 -36.59 -15.82
CA LEU A 75 -4.54 -35.58 -15.72
C LEU A 75 -3.30 -35.93 -16.54
N SER A 76 -2.64 -34.87 -16.96
CA SER A 76 -1.35 -34.92 -17.62
C SER A 76 -0.64 -33.61 -17.33
N VAL A 77 0.69 -33.61 -17.42
CA VAL A 77 1.47 -32.38 -17.38
C VAL A 77 2.05 -32.08 -18.76
N ARG A 78 2.24 -30.80 -19.07
CA ARG A 78 2.96 -30.36 -20.26
C ARG A 78 4.19 -29.57 -19.83
N VAL A 79 5.35 -29.95 -20.38
CA VAL A 79 6.67 -29.36 -20.09
C VAL A 79 7.30 -28.78 -21.35
N GLY A 80 8.20 -27.79 -21.21
CA GLY A 80 8.97 -27.23 -22.33
C GLY A 80 8.19 -26.34 -23.30
N THR A 81 7.13 -25.68 -22.84
CA THR A 81 6.40 -24.70 -23.65
C THR A 81 5.99 -23.51 -22.81
N ASP A 82 6.11 -22.31 -23.36
CA ASP A 82 5.66 -21.06 -22.73
C ASP A 82 4.30 -20.60 -23.26
N VAL A 83 3.67 -21.39 -24.13
CA VAL A 83 2.44 -21.03 -24.84
C VAL A 83 1.25 -21.85 -24.33
N ASN A 84 0.09 -21.20 -24.19
CA ASN A 84 -1.15 -21.80 -23.71
C ASN A 84 -2.25 -21.72 -24.80
N ILE A 85 -1.98 -22.22 -26.01
CA ILE A 85 -2.96 -22.19 -27.12
C ILE A 85 -3.56 -23.60 -27.32
N PRO A 86 -4.89 -23.79 -27.19
CA PRO A 86 -5.53 -25.11 -27.27
C PRO A 86 -5.44 -25.81 -28.64
N PHE A 87 -5.24 -25.05 -29.72
CA PHE A 87 -5.40 -25.51 -31.10
C PHE A 87 -4.10 -25.57 -31.91
N ILE A 88 -2.96 -25.21 -31.32
CA ILE A 88 -1.66 -25.26 -31.99
C ILE A 88 -0.78 -26.26 -31.24
N ASN A 89 -0.33 -27.30 -31.93
CA ASN A 89 0.57 -28.31 -31.39
C ASN A 89 1.99 -27.72 -31.32
N LEU A 90 2.28 -26.95 -30.28
CA LEU A 90 3.56 -26.26 -30.07
C LEU A 90 4.42 -26.98 -29.03
N GLN A 91 5.52 -27.57 -29.51
CA GLN A 91 6.84 -27.88 -28.90
C GLN A 91 6.98 -28.45 -27.46
N GLY A 92 5.91 -28.64 -26.69
CA GLY A 92 5.99 -29.21 -25.33
C GLY A 92 5.72 -30.72 -25.27
N LYS A 93 6.40 -31.44 -24.37
CA LYS A 93 6.13 -32.87 -24.11
C LYS A 93 4.97 -33.00 -23.12
N LYS A 94 3.98 -33.85 -23.46
CA LYS A 94 2.87 -34.21 -22.56
C LYS A 94 3.23 -35.51 -21.84
N ILE A 95 3.15 -35.51 -20.51
CA ILE A 95 3.47 -36.66 -19.65
C ILE A 95 2.21 -37.00 -18.83
N LYS A 96 1.88 -38.28 -18.67
CA LYS A 96 0.72 -38.71 -17.87
C LYS A 96 1.01 -38.55 -16.37
N VAL A 97 -0.05 -38.36 -15.58
CA VAL A 97 0.04 -38.37 -14.11
C VAL A 97 -0.37 -39.76 -13.63
N ASP A 98 0.49 -40.41 -12.85
CA ASP A 98 0.23 -41.74 -12.28
C ASP A 98 -0.50 -41.65 -10.95
N ALA A 99 -0.17 -40.65 -10.13
CA ALA A 99 -0.79 -40.42 -8.84
C ALA A 99 -0.91 -38.92 -8.51
N VAL A 100 -1.97 -38.59 -7.78
CA VAL A 100 -2.18 -37.28 -7.14
C VAL A 100 -2.21 -37.54 -5.64
N LEU A 101 -1.18 -37.09 -4.94
CA LEU A 101 -1.07 -37.19 -3.48
C LEU A 101 -1.49 -35.84 -2.92
N VAL A 102 -2.53 -35.80 -2.10
CA VAL A 102 -3.09 -34.55 -1.55
C VAL A 102 -2.75 -34.46 -0.07
N HIS A 103 -2.23 -33.31 0.37
CA HIS A 103 -1.97 -33.06 1.78
C HIS A 103 -3.30 -33.04 2.56
N PRO A 104 -3.39 -33.63 3.76
CA PRO A 104 -4.65 -33.76 4.50
C PRO A 104 -5.25 -32.43 4.98
N GLU A 105 -4.39 -31.46 5.35
CA GLU A 105 -4.83 -30.18 5.96
C GLU A 105 -4.55 -28.96 5.09
N GLU A 106 -3.37 -28.87 4.48
CA GLU A 106 -2.94 -27.76 3.63
C GLU A 106 -3.34 -27.90 2.15
N ASN A 107 -3.50 -26.75 1.46
CA ASN A 107 -3.90 -26.70 0.05
C ASN A 107 -2.73 -26.98 -0.92
N VAL A 108 -2.13 -28.17 -0.82
CA VAL A 108 -1.01 -28.63 -1.67
C VAL A 108 -1.16 -30.10 -2.05
N ALA A 109 -0.76 -30.42 -3.28
CA ALA A 109 -0.70 -31.78 -3.79
C ALA A 109 0.63 -32.02 -4.53
N VAL A 110 1.12 -33.25 -4.46
CA VAL A 110 2.25 -33.77 -5.23
C VAL A 110 1.73 -34.66 -6.36
N LEU A 111 2.15 -34.35 -7.59
CA LEU A 111 1.88 -35.14 -8.78
C LEU A 111 3.06 -36.07 -9.03
N LYS A 112 2.82 -37.40 -9.08
CA LYS A 112 3.80 -38.38 -9.56
C LYS A 112 3.61 -38.57 -11.07
N LEU A 113 4.65 -38.29 -11.84
CA LEU A 113 4.63 -38.37 -13.29
C LEU A 113 4.94 -39.81 -13.76
N ALA A 114 4.29 -40.24 -14.84
CA ALA A 114 4.47 -41.57 -15.43
C ALA A 114 5.90 -41.81 -15.98
N GLU A 115 6.64 -40.75 -16.26
CA GLU A 115 8.03 -40.78 -16.70
C GLU A 115 8.72 -39.47 -16.31
N ALA A 116 10.06 -39.49 -16.31
CA ALA A 116 10.85 -38.30 -16.00
C ALA A 116 10.66 -37.19 -17.04
N ALA A 117 10.49 -35.97 -16.56
CA ALA A 117 10.51 -34.77 -17.39
C ALA A 117 11.92 -34.64 -18.02
N PRO A 118 12.02 -34.47 -19.35
CA PRO A 118 13.33 -34.31 -19.98
C PRO A 118 14.02 -33.03 -19.49
N SER A 119 15.26 -33.15 -19.00
CA SER A 119 16.05 -32.03 -18.42
C SER A 119 16.31 -30.86 -19.39
N LYS A 120 16.17 -31.11 -20.70
CA LYS A 120 16.22 -30.07 -21.74
C LYS A 120 14.93 -29.26 -21.88
N LEU A 121 13.81 -29.76 -21.36
CA LEU A 121 12.48 -29.17 -21.46
C LEU A 121 11.98 -28.61 -20.13
N ALA A 122 12.39 -29.22 -19.00
CA ALA A 122 12.12 -28.72 -17.67
C ALA A 122 13.21 -29.17 -16.70
N ARG A 123 13.52 -28.34 -15.70
CA ARG A 123 14.49 -28.66 -14.64
C ARG A 123 13.83 -28.52 -13.28
N PRO A 124 14.12 -29.40 -12.31
CA PRO A 124 13.61 -29.25 -10.96
C PRO A 124 14.07 -27.95 -10.31
N VAL A 125 13.22 -27.38 -9.45
CA VAL A 125 13.55 -26.24 -8.59
C VAL A 125 13.55 -26.65 -7.13
N ALA A 126 14.45 -26.07 -6.35
CA ALA A 126 14.43 -26.22 -4.91
C ALA A 126 13.24 -25.45 -4.31
N LEU A 127 12.62 -26.05 -3.30
CA LEU A 127 11.70 -25.36 -2.41
C LEU A 127 12.52 -24.77 -1.27
N VAL A 128 12.40 -23.45 -1.05
CA VAL A 128 13.26 -22.75 -0.09
C VAL A 128 12.40 -22.06 0.96
N GLY A 129 12.94 -21.97 2.17
CA GLY A 129 12.39 -21.22 3.30
C GLY A 129 11.94 -19.80 2.96
N SER A 130 10.82 -19.37 3.53
CA SER A 130 10.40 -17.95 3.54
C SER A 130 11.34 -17.02 4.33
N GLN A 131 12.46 -17.53 4.86
CA GLN A 131 13.46 -16.74 5.57
C GLN A 131 14.09 -15.65 4.69
N SER A 132 14.11 -15.83 3.36
CA SER A 132 14.48 -14.77 2.40
C SER A 132 13.30 -13.87 1.97
N ALA A 133 12.07 -14.25 2.33
CA ALA A 133 10.82 -13.64 1.90
C ALA A 133 10.32 -12.61 2.94
N LEU A 134 11.10 -11.54 3.17
CA LEU A 134 10.72 -10.46 4.09
C LEU A 134 9.60 -9.58 3.50
N PRO A 135 8.62 -9.12 4.30
CA PRO A 135 7.67 -8.09 3.88
C PRO A 135 8.39 -6.89 3.24
N GLY A 136 7.88 -6.43 2.10
CA GLY A 136 8.46 -5.34 1.31
C GLY A 136 9.47 -5.81 0.27
N SER A 137 9.88 -7.07 0.29
CA SER A 137 10.78 -7.63 -0.72
C SER A 137 10.03 -7.86 -2.04
N PHE A 138 10.72 -7.61 -3.15
CA PHE A 138 10.21 -7.97 -4.47
C PHE A 138 10.16 -9.48 -4.61
N ALA A 139 9.07 -9.94 -5.20
CA ALA A 139 8.86 -11.31 -5.60
C ALA A 139 8.29 -11.34 -7.02
N GLU A 140 8.20 -12.53 -7.58
CA GLU A 140 7.58 -12.76 -8.87
C GLU A 140 6.50 -13.82 -8.70
N VAL A 141 5.41 -13.68 -9.42
CA VAL A 141 4.36 -14.70 -9.48
C VAL A 141 4.34 -15.24 -10.90
N ALA A 142 4.72 -16.50 -11.05
CA ALA A 142 4.66 -17.21 -12.32
C ALA A 142 3.33 -17.96 -12.43
N ALA A 143 2.51 -17.63 -13.43
CA ALA A 143 1.25 -18.31 -13.69
C ALA A 143 0.99 -18.46 -15.20
N TRP A 144 0.04 -19.33 -15.55
CA TRP A 144 -0.37 -19.51 -16.95
C TRP A 144 -1.57 -18.61 -17.27
N GLY A 145 -1.34 -17.60 -18.11
CA GLY A 145 -2.41 -16.79 -18.69
C GLY A 145 -3.11 -17.50 -19.85
N TRP A 146 -4.12 -16.85 -20.46
CA TRP A 146 -4.89 -17.43 -21.56
C TRP A 146 -4.06 -17.74 -22.81
N LEU A 147 -2.99 -16.99 -23.09
CA LEU A 147 -2.16 -17.16 -24.30
C LEU A 147 -0.77 -17.74 -24.03
N LYS A 148 -0.15 -17.40 -22.90
CA LYS A 148 1.23 -17.75 -22.57
C LYS A 148 1.47 -17.72 -21.06
N ARG A 149 2.63 -18.23 -20.63
CA ARG A 149 3.14 -17.98 -19.27
C ARG A 149 3.26 -16.48 -19.05
N SER A 150 2.73 -16.02 -17.93
CA SER A 150 2.84 -14.65 -17.47
C SER A 150 3.60 -14.66 -16.15
N VAL A 151 4.65 -13.85 -16.07
CA VAL A 151 5.30 -13.52 -14.81
C VAL A 151 4.82 -12.11 -14.46
N ALA A 152 4.22 -11.96 -13.29
CA ALA A 152 3.87 -10.66 -12.74
C ALA A 152 4.82 -10.35 -11.59
N GLN A 153 5.21 -9.08 -11.46
CA GLN A 153 5.83 -8.61 -10.24
C GLN A 153 4.85 -8.76 -9.07
N ALA A 154 5.42 -9.07 -7.93
CA ALA A 154 4.73 -9.09 -6.67
C ALA A 154 5.59 -8.43 -5.59
N VAL A 155 4.96 -7.97 -4.53
CA VAL A 155 5.67 -7.49 -3.34
C VAL A 155 5.12 -8.24 -2.15
N LEU A 156 6.00 -8.82 -1.34
CA LEU A 156 5.60 -9.55 -0.15
C LEU A 156 5.02 -8.59 0.89
N VAL A 157 4.03 -9.07 1.62
CA VAL A 157 3.25 -8.30 2.60
C VAL A 157 3.18 -9.11 3.89
N LEU A 158 3.04 -8.44 5.03
CA LEU A 158 2.80 -9.12 6.30
C LEU A 158 1.53 -10.00 6.22
N PRO A 159 1.59 -11.29 6.60
CA PRO A 159 0.48 -12.23 6.45
C PRO A 159 -0.84 -11.78 7.11
N LYS A 160 -0.78 -11.03 8.21
CA LYS A 160 -1.96 -10.48 8.89
C LYS A 160 -2.79 -9.53 8.00
N TYR A 161 -2.18 -8.89 7.01
CA TYR A 161 -2.88 -8.02 6.06
C TYR A 161 -3.42 -8.77 4.84
N CYS A 162 -3.40 -10.10 4.82
CA CYS A 162 -3.86 -10.90 3.67
C CYS A 162 -5.30 -11.46 3.77
N ILE A 163 -6.05 -11.13 4.83
CA ILE A 163 -7.31 -11.84 5.14
C ILE A 163 -8.50 -11.30 4.34
N ALA A 164 -9.02 -12.15 3.47
CA ALA A 164 -10.44 -12.19 3.13
C ALA A 164 -10.84 -13.66 2.97
N GLY A 165 -11.15 -14.35 4.07
CA GLY A 165 -11.62 -15.75 4.07
C GLY A 165 -11.32 -16.54 5.35
N VAL A 166 -12.19 -17.51 5.65
CA VAL A 166 -12.26 -18.30 6.91
C VAL A 166 -11.13 -19.34 7.06
N ASP A 167 -10.38 -19.63 5.98
CA ASP A 167 -9.39 -20.71 5.94
C ASP A 167 -7.94 -20.21 6.15
N ALA A 168 -7.73 -19.41 7.20
CA ALA A 168 -6.42 -18.84 7.53
C ALA A 168 -5.52 -19.84 8.27
N SER A 169 -4.81 -20.72 7.54
CA SER A 169 -3.57 -21.33 8.09
C SER A 169 -2.63 -20.24 8.67
N PRO A 170 -2.12 -20.37 9.91
CA PRO A 170 -1.25 -19.37 10.54
C PRO A 170 0.07 -19.17 9.78
N SER A 171 0.41 -20.11 8.90
CA SER A 171 1.54 -20.05 8.00
C SER A 171 1.11 -19.81 6.56
N GLY A 172 1.36 -18.59 6.09
CA GLY A 172 1.08 -18.24 4.71
C GLY A 172 1.82 -16.98 4.32
N LEU A 173 2.37 -17.00 3.12
CA LEU A 173 2.95 -15.82 2.51
C LEU A 173 1.84 -14.96 1.91
N CYS A 174 2.01 -13.65 1.98
CA CYS A 174 1.12 -12.70 1.32
C CYS A 174 1.91 -11.93 0.28
N ALA A 175 1.35 -11.75 -0.90
CA ALA A 175 1.95 -10.87 -1.89
C ALA A 175 0.88 -10.05 -2.61
N GLN A 176 1.17 -8.77 -2.81
CA GLN A 176 0.39 -7.93 -3.70
C GLN A 176 0.74 -8.28 -5.15
N THR A 177 -0.24 -8.74 -5.93
CA THR A 177 -0.02 -9.13 -7.32
C THR A 177 -1.31 -9.08 -8.15
N ASN A 178 -1.18 -9.05 -9.46
CA ASN A 178 -2.30 -9.12 -10.40
C ASN A 178 -2.68 -10.57 -10.77
N LEU A 179 -1.94 -11.58 -10.32
CA LEU A 179 -2.16 -12.99 -10.65
C LEU A 179 -2.83 -13.73 -9.49
N GLN A 180 -3.98 -14.34 -9.75
CA GLN A 180 -4.93 -14.66 -8.68
C GLN A 180 -5.15 -16.14 -8.37
N GLN A 181 -4.71 -17.12 -9.17
CA GLN A 181 -4.91 -18.55 -8.85
C GLN A 181 -3.78 -19.45 -9.36
N GLY A 182 -3.32 -20.38 -8.50
CA GLY A 182 -2.35 -21.42 -8.83
C GLY A 182 -0.94 -20.91 -9.16
N GLY A 183 -0.69 -19.61 -9.06
CA GLY A 183 0.61 -19.01 -9.32
C GLY A 183 1.67 -19.49 -8.34
N LEU A 184 2.89 -19.63 -8.83
CA LEU A 184 4.08 -19.93 -8.04
C LEU A 184 4.68 -18.61 -7.58
N LEU A 185 4.82 -18.42 -6.28
CA LEU A 185 5.55 -17.29 -5.71
C LEU A 185 7.04 -17.62 -5.73
N VAL A 186 7.79 -16.76 -6.40
CA VAL A 186 9.22 -16.92 -6.68
C VAL A 186 9.98 -15.76 -6.03
N VAL A 187 10.97 -16.08 -5.23
CA VAL A 187 11.89 -15.11 -4.61
C VAL A 187 13.31 -15.56 -4.96
N ASP A 188 14.09 -14.67 -5.55
CA ASP A 188 15.48 -14.94 -6.00
C ASP A 188 15.63 -16.23 -6.84
N GLY A 189 14.64 -16.51 -7.70
CA GLY A 189 14.62 -17.67 -8.59
C GLY A 189 14.16 -18.99 -7.94
N ALA A 190 13.88 -18.99 -6.64
CA ALA A 190 13.37 -20.15 -5.90
C ALA A 190 11.86 -20.07 -5.66
N VAL A 191 11.17 -21.21 -5.66
CA VAL A 191 9.74 -21.26 -5.35
C VAL A 191 9.55 -21.33 -3.85
N VAL A 192 8.94 -20.29 -3.28
CA VAL A 192 8.70 -20.16 -1.83
C VAL A 192 7.23 -20.39 -1.47
N GLY A 193 6.30 -20.26 -2.42
CA GLY A 193 4.88 -20.43 -2.12
C GLY A 193 3.97 -20.78 -3.30
N LEU A 194 2.79 -21.29 -2.96
CA LEU A 194 1.73 -21.67 -3.92
C LEU A 194 0.47 -20.85 -3.67
N ALA A 195 -0.06 -20.17 -4.69
CA ALA A 195 -1.29 -19.39 -4.52
C ALA A 195 -2.49 -20.29 -4.20
N THR A 196 -3.11 -20.10 -3.03
CA THR A 196 -4.14 -21.01 -2.51
C THR A 196 -5.58 -20.51 -2.68
N GLY A 197 -5.79 -19.21 -2.89
CA GLY A 197 -7.12 -18.59 -2.99
C GLY A 197 -7.29 -17.76 -4.26
N LYS A 198 -8.53 -17.30 -4.55
CA LYS A 198 -8.77 -16.22 -5.52
C LYS A 198 -8.42 -14.90 -4.85
N GLY A 199 -7.50 -14.13 -5.45
CA GLY A 199 -7.28 -12.73 -5.06
C GLY A 199 -8.58 -11.90 -5.16
N SER A 200 -8.56 -10.68 -4.61
CA SER A 200 -9.74 -9.79 -4.53
C SER A 200 -10.28 -9.27 -5.89
N GLY A 201 -9.82 -9.80 -7.04
CA GLY A 201 -10.23 -9.36 -8.38
C GLY A 201 -9.79 -7.94 -8.81
N LYS A 202 -9.15 -7.17 -7.92
CA LYS A 202 -8.68 -5.80 -8.20
C LYS A 202 -7.22 -5.80 -8.70
N ARG A 203 -6.85 -4.81 -9.51
CA ARG A 203 -5.44 -4.50 -9.83
C ARG A 203 -4.70 -4.21 -8.51
N GLY A 204 -3.56 -4.84 -8.28
CA GLY A 204 -2.83 -4.76 -7.02
C GLY A 204 -3.56 -5.44 -5.86
N GLY A 205 -4.35 -6.49 -6.14
CA GLY A 205 -4.99 -7.27 -5.10
C GLY A 205 -3.97 -8.05 -4.27
N LEU A 206 -4.26 -8.22 -2.97
CA LEU A 206 -3.50 -9.10 -2.10
C LEU A 206 -3.87 -10.55 -2.39
N VAL A 207 -2.86 -11.40 -2.58
CA VAL A 207 -3.00 -12.82 -2.87
C VAL A 207 -2.24 -13.60 -1.81
N ARG A 208 -2.89 -14.66 -1.33
CA ARG A 208 -2.33 -15.55 -0.33
C ARG A 208 -1.67 -16.75 -0.97
N PHE A 209 -0.52 -17.10 -0.43
CA PHE A 209 0.29 -18.23 -0.83
C PHE A 209 0.49 -19.13 0.38
N LEU A 210 0.33 -20.44 0.18
CA LEU A 210 0.85 -21.43 1.12
C LEU A 210 2.37 -21.27 1.15
N ASP A 211 2.95 -21.15 2.34
CA ASP A 211 4.39 -21.22 2.50
C ASP A 211 4.84 -22.67 2.31
N LEU A 212 5.61 -22.92 1.25
CA LEU A 212 6.07 -24.28 0.94
C LEU A 212 7.11 -24.78 1.94
N ALA A 213 7.69 -23.90 2.75
CA ALA A 213 8.67 -24.25 3.77
C ALA A 213 8.07 -24.72 5.09
N GLU A 214 6.75 -24.70 5.22
CA GLU A 214 6.07 -25.20 6.41
C GLU A 214 6.45 -26.64 6.73
N ASP A 215 6.68 -26.91 8.02
CA ASP A 215 7.12 -28.21 8.50
C ASP A 215 6.20 -29.35 8.04
N SER A 216 4.89 -29.15 8.12
CA SER A 216 3.88 -30.12 7.67
C SER A 216 3.97 -30.37 6.17
N VAL A 217 4.10 -29.29 5.38
CA VAL A 217 4.21 -29.33 3.92
C VAL A 217 5.51 -29.99 3.48
N GLN A 218 6.64 -29.65 4.08
CA GLN A 218 7.95 -30.22 3.79
C GLN A 218 7.99 -31.72 4.11
N ARG A 219 7.50 -32.13 5.29
CA ARG A 219 7.40 -33.56 5.64
C ARG A 219 6.53 -34.32 4.64
N PHE A 220 5.36 -33.77 4.32
CA PHE A 220 4.48 -34.36 3.32
C PHE A 220 5.15 -34.52 1.95
N ILE A 221 5.87 -33.50 1.48
CA ILE A 221 6.57 -33.57 0.19
C ILE A 221 7.67 -34.63 0.23
N LEU A 222 8.45 -34.72 1.30
CA LEU A 222 9.49 -35.74 1.46
C LEU A 222 8.88 -37.16 1.45
N GLU A 223 7.79 -37.38 2.18
CA GLU A 223 7.07 -38.66 2.19
C GLU A 223 6.50 -39.00 0.81
N ALA A 224 5.84 -38.05 0.16
CA ALA A 224 5.23 -38.21 -1.16
C ALA A 224 6.26 -38.47 -2.28
N THR A 225 7.49 -38.01 -2.10
CA THR A 225 8.59 -38.18 -3.07
C THR A 225 9.55 -39.31 -2.69
N GLU A 226 9.21 -40.09 -1.66
CA GLU A 226 10.01 -41.23 -1.16
C GLU A 226 11.46 -40.81 -0.78
N GLN A 227 11.65 -39.56 -0.35
CA GLN A 227 12.94 -39.03 0.10
C GLN A 227 13.17 -39.33 1.59
N PRO A 228 14.42 -39.52 2.04
CA PRO A 228 14.72 -39.75 3.46
C PRO A 228 14.33 -38.52 4.30
N LEU A 229 13.49 -38.74 5.32
CA LEU A 229 13.19 -37.71 6.32
C LEU A 229 14.47 -37.34 7.07
N PRO A 230 14.71 -36.05 7.35
CA PRO A 230 15.80 -35.65 8.24
C PRO A 230 15.60 -36.36 9.59
N SER A 231 16.63 -37.08 10.03
CA SER A 231 16.58 -37.77 11.33
C SER A 231 16.34 -36.74 12.44
N PRO A 232 15.48 -37.01 13.43
CA PRO A 232 15.29 -36.08 14.54
C PRO A 232 16.63 -35.91 15.25
N THR A 233 17.20 -34.70 15.18
CA THR A 233 18.41 -34.34 15.91
C THR A 233 18.06 -34.43 17.40
N THR A 234 18.35 -35.59 17.97
CA THR A 234 18.16 -35.87 19.39
C THR A 234 19.43 -35.39 20.11
N GLU A 235 19.68 -34.09 20.07
CA GLU A 235 20.59 -33.45 21.02
C GLU A 235 19.82 -32.36 21.73
N ALA A 236 19.13 -32.77 22.80
CA ALA A 236 18.90 -31.87 23.92
C ALA A 236 20.27 -31.34 24.38
N PRO A 237 20.42 -30.03 24.67
CA PRO A 237 21.66 -29.53 25.22
C PRO A 237 21.90 -30.25 26.56
N ARG A 238 22.92 -31.10 26.59
CA ARG A 238 23.40 -31.73 27.82
C ARG A 238 23.88 -30.59 28.74
N PRO A 239 23.39 -30.47 29.98
CA PRO A 239 23.93 -29.50 30.92
C PRO A 239 25.37 -29.91 31.23
N THR A 240 26.33 -29.07 30.83
CA THR A 240 27.73 -29.25 31.21
C THR A 240 27.88 -28.80 32.66
N GLU A 241 27.77 -29.73 33.60
CA GLU A 241 28.34 -29.55 34.94
C GLU A 241 29.87 -29.62 34.82
N GLN A 242 30.52 -28.45 34.84
CA GLN A 242 31.92 -28.35 35.21
C GLN A 242 32.08 -27.30 36.31
N PRO A 243 32.75 -27.64 37.42
CA PRO A 243 32.90 -26.73 38.55
C PRO A 243 33.98 -25.69 38.23
N THR A 244 33.65 -24.41 38.40
CA THR A 244 34.64 -23.34 38.36
C THR A 244 35.24 -23.20 39.76
N GLU A 245 36.53 -23.50 39.89
CA GLU A 245 37.31 -23.21 41.10
C GLU A 245 37.47 -21.70 41.31
N GLN A 246 37.51 -21.34 42.58
CA GLN A 246 37.49 -20.00 43.17
C GLN A 246 38.94 -19.44 43.34
N PRO A 247 39.15 -18.33 44.05
CA PRO A 247 39.48 -17.00 43.53
C PRO A 247 40.97 -16.60 43.71
N THR A 248 41.41 -15.49 43.12
CA THR A 248 42.61 -14.77 43.58
C THR A 248 42.28 -13.32 43.92
N GLN A 249 42.80 -12.89 45.08
CA GLN A 249 42.47 -11.67 45.80
C GLN A 249 43.34 -10.45 45.38
N GLN A 250 42.71 -9.27 45.49
CA GLN A 250 43.20 -7.98 46.02
C GLN A 250 44.20 -7.08 45.24
N PRO A 251 44.30 -5.76 45.56
CA PRO A 251 43.41 -4.91 46.38
C PRO A 251 43.04 -3.52 45.79
N THR A 252 42.02 -2.96 46.45
CA THR A 252 41.37 -1.63 46.46
C THR A 252 42.29 -0.40 46.40
N GLN A 253 41.82 0.70 45.77
CA GLN A 253 41.72 2.05 46.38
C GLN A 253 40.53 2.87 45.83
N GLN A 254 39.84 3.57 46.73
CA GLN A 254 38.76 4.57 46.58
C GLN A 254 39.33 5.92 47.11
N PRO A 255 38.57 7.04 47.24
CA PRO A 255 37.65 7.78 46.36
C PRO A 255 38.10 9.26 46.19
N THR A 256 37.51 10.04 45.26
CA THR A 256 37.36 11.50 45.50
C THR A 256 36.15 12.10 44.78
N GLN A 257 35.38 12.91 45.51
CA GLN A 257 34.26 13.74 45.04
C GLN A 257 34.75 15.15 44.68
N GLN A 258 34.17 15.81 43.66
CA GLN A 258 33.61 17.18 43.80
C GLN A 258 32.86 17.63 42.51
N PRO A 259 31.93 18.62 42.65
CA PRO A 259 30.92 18.98 41.66
C PRO A 259 31.33 20.18 40.80
N THR A 260 30.64 20.42 39.68
CA THR A 260 30.68 21.73 39.03
C THR A 260 29.31 22.10 38.44
N GLN A 261 29.00 23.38 38.61
CA GLN A 261 27.71 24.03 38.51
C GLN A 261 27.32 24.38 37.06
N GLN A 262 26.02 24.67 36.94
CA GLN A 262 25.24 25.22 35.81
C GLN A 262 25.85 26.48 35.17
N PRO A 263 25.41 26.85 33.94
CA PRO A 263 24.44 27.94 33.89
C PRO A 263 23.32 27.80 32.84
N THR A 264 22.23 28.50 33.17
CA THR A 264 20.92 28.66 32.54
C THR A 264 20.97 29.36 31.18
N THR A 265 20.03 29.04 30.29
CA THR A 265 19.51 29.99 29.28
C THR A 265 18.08 29.61 28.89
N ASP A 266 17.17 30.58 28.99
CA ASP A 266 15.75 30.48 28.70
C ASP A 266 15.47 30.38 27.19
N ALA A 267 14.64 29.40 26.78
CA ALA A 267 14.05 29.31 25.45
C ALA A 267 12.58 28.84 25.55
N PRO A 268 11.68 29.29 24.65
CA PRO A 268 10.24 29.17 24.83
C PRO A 268 9.73 27.76 24.50
N THR A 269 8.80 27.29 25.33
CA THR A 269 8.14 25.99 25.29
C THR A 269 7.46 25.71 23.95
N THR A 270 8.04 24.82 23.15
CA THR A 270 7.36 24.14 22.04
C THR A 270 6.99 22.75 22.52
N ALA A 271 5.71 22.38 22.43
CA ALA A 271 5.21 21.08 22.85
C ALA A 271 5.81 19.96 21.97
N GLN A 272 6.85 19.33 22.48
CA GLN A 272 7.42 18.09 21.97
C GLN A 272 6.48 16.93 22.37
N PRO A 273 6.18 15.96 21.48
CA PRO A 273 5.40 14.79 21.87
C PRO A 273 6.26 13.93 22.80
N THR A 274 5.90 13.90 24.08
CA THR A 274 6.48 12.97 25.05
C THR A 274 5.98 11.57 24.74
N SER A 275 6.91 10.65 24.47
CA SER A 275 6.68 9.21 24.61
C SER A 275 6.50 8.88 26.10
N LYS A 276 5.35 9.25 26.65
CA LYS A 276 4.93 8.76 27.96
C LYS A 276 4.49 7.30 27.76
N PRO A 277 4.91 6.34 28.60
CA PRO A 277 4.41 4.97 28.49
C PRO A 277 2.89 5.01 28.59
N THR A 278 2.19 4.59 27.53
CA THR A 278 0.75 4.37 27.55
C THR A 278 0.47 3.39 28.68
N THR A 279 -0.37 3.77 29.64
CA THR A 279 -0.86 2.84 30.67
C THR A 279 -1.76 1.82 29.96
N VAL A 280 -1.15 0.73 29.47
CA VAL A 280 -1.91 -0.34 28.83
C VAL A 280 -2.67 -1.06 29.93
N THR A 281 -3.99 -1.01 29.87
CA THR A 281 -4.89 -1.82 30.73
C THR A 281 -4.42 -3.28 30.67
N PRO A 282 -4.25 -3.98 31.80
CA PRO A 282 -3.70 -5.34 31.81
C PRO A 282 -4.51 -6.27 30.89
N LYS A 283 -3.83 -6.88 29.91
CA LYS A 283 -4.43 -7.80 28.94
C LYS A 283 -5.01 -9.02 29.69
N PRO A 284 -6.31 -9.35 29.54
CA PRO A 284 -6.89 -10.55 30.11
C PRO A 284 -6.20 -11.82 29.59
N ALA A 285 -6.21 -12.89 30.38
CA ALA A 285 -5.69 -14.19 29.94
C ALA A 285 -6.46 -14.69 28.69
N PRO A 286 -5.77 -15.23 27.66
CA PRO A 286 -6.42 -15.63 26.42
C PRO A 286 -7.41 -16.78 26.68
N THR A 287 -8.70 -16.50 26.45
CA THR A 287 -9.78 -17.49 26.59
C THR A 287 -10.04 -18.25 25.29
N GLY A 288 -9.40 -17.83 24.18
CA GLY A 288 -9.64 -18.33 22.83
C GLY A 288 -10.87 -17.72 22.13
N LYS A 289 -11.65 -16.91 22.85
CA LYS A 289 -12.84 -16.22 22.32
C LYS A 289 -12.48 -14.84 21.81
N THR A 290 -12.94 -14.49 20.62
CA THR A 290 -12.65 -13.21 19.97
C THR A 290 -13.88 -12.59 19.34
N CYS A 291 -13.89 -11.28 19.20
CA CYS A 291 -14.86 -10.54 18.40
C CYS A 291 -14.18 -9.97 17.17
N LYS A 292 -14.86 -10.02 16.02
CA LYS A 292 -14.33 -9.52 14.75
C LYS A 292 -15.24 -8.46 14.17
N ILE A 293 -14.74 -7.24 14.04
CA ILE A 293 -15.45 -6.15 13.38
C ILE A 293 -14.95 -6.05 11.94
N HIS A 294 -15.66 -6.68 11.01
CA HIS A 294 -15.36 -6.58 9.59
C HIS A 294 -15.71 -5.21 9.04
N LEU A 295 -14.72 -4.52 8.45
CA LEU A 295 -14.89 -3.18 7.91
C LEU A 295 -15.76 -3.17 6.65
N ASN A 296 -15.62 -4.19 5.79
CA ASN A 296 -16.40 -4.31 4.56
C ASN A 296 -17.62 -5.20 4.81
N GLY A 297 -18.80 -4.57 4.99
CA GLY A 297 -20.08 -5.28 5.12
C GLY A 297 -20.44 -5.77 6.53
N GLY A 298 -19.54 -5.67 7.51
CA GLY A 298 -19.81 -6.00 8.93
C GLY A 298 -20.19 -4.82 9.81
N LEU A 299 -19.98 -3.58 9.35
CA LEU A 299 -20.31 -2.38 10.13
C LEU A 299 -21.83 -2.10 10.14
N PRO A 300 -22.37 -1.56 11.25
CA PRO A 300 -23.79 -1.22 11.34
C PRO A 300 -24.17 -0.07 10.39
N THR A 301 -25.44 -0.04 9.97
CA THR A 301 -25.96 1.09 9.17
C THR A 301 -25.85 2.40 9.93
N ALA A 302 -25.34 3.44 9.27
CA ALA A 302 -24.86 4.68 9.87
C ALA A 302 -23.73 4.36 10.87
N GLU A 303 -22.59 3.96 10.31
CA GLU A 303 -21.43 3.49 11.06
C GLU A 303 -20.94 4.53 12.08
N PRO A 304 -20.62 4.09 13.31
CA PRO A 304 -19.85 4.90 14.24
C PRO A 304 -18.39 4.96 13.82
N ILE A 305 -17.64 5.95 14.33
CA ILE A 305 -16.18 5.88 14.27
C ILE A 305 -15.69 4.89 15.35
N LEU A 306 -14.65 4.13 15.03
CA LEU A 306 -13.98 3.22 15.95
C LEU A 306 -12.74 3.90 16.51
N LEU A 307 -12.61 3.92 17.83
CA LEU A 307 -11.53 4.55 18.57
C LEU A 307 -10.86 3.53 19.50
N ALA A 308 -9.55 3.67 19.69
CA ALA A 308 -8.84 2.91 20.70
C ALA A 308 -9.40 3.23 22.10
N ASP A 309 -9.47 2.24 22.98
CA ASP A 309 -9.83 2.48 24.38
C ASP A 309 -8.60 2.94 25.19
N SER A 310 -8.13 4.13 24.85
CA SER A 310 -6.99 4.82 25.49
C SER A 310 -7.39 6.22 25.94
N ASP A 311 -6.52 6.84 26.75
CA ASP A 311 -6.63 8.26 27.11
C ASP A 311 -6.51 9.15 25.86
N ASP A 312 -5.66 8.76 24.92
CA ASP A 312 -5.52 9.44 23.64
C ASP A 312 -6.69 9.11 22.70
N LEU A 313 -7.26 10.14 22.08
CA LEU A 313 -8.31 10.02 21.08
C LEU A 313 -7.70 9.69 19.70
N ALA A 314 -7.51 8.40 19.45
CA ALA A 314 -7.02 7.86 18.18
C ALA A 314 -8.02 6.87 17.56
N PHE A 315 -8.03 6.77 16.23
CA PHE A 315 -8.77 5.73 15.54
C PHE A 315 -8.27 4.33 15.92
N ARG A 316 -9.18 3.38 16.04
CA ARG A 316 -8.82 1.97 16.14
C ARG A 316 -8.57 1.43 14.74
N GLU A 317 -7.32 1.19 14.41
CA GLU A 317 -6.94 0.55 13.15
C GLU A 317 -7.27 -0.95 13.15
N PRO A 318 -7.49 -1.58 11.98
CA PRO A 318 -7.58 -3.04 11.85
C PRO A 318 -6.31 -3.77 12.30
N ASP A 319 -6.47 -4.92 12.96
CA ASP A 319 -5.37 -5.82 13.31
C ASP A 319 -5.00 -6.75 12.15
N GLN A 320 -6.03 -7.07 11.36
CA GLN A 320 -5.98 -7.88 10.17
C GLN A 320 -6.43 -7.06 8.98
N ALA A 321 -6.29 -7.60 7.75
CA ALA A 321 -6.65 -6.89 6.53
C ALA A 321 -8.00 -6.19 6.66
N ASP A 322 -9.11 -6.91 6.80
CA ASP A 322 -10.45 -6.33 6.76
C ASP A 322 -11.13 -6.24 8.13
N ALA A 323 -10.41 -6.50 9.24
CA ALA A 323 -11.04 -6.66 10.55
C ALA A 323 -10.25 -6.06 11.72
N VAL A 324 -10.99 -5.45 12.64
CA VAL A 324 -10.54 -5.23 14.02
C VAL A 324 -10.84 -6.50 14.81
N VAL A 325 -9.83 -7.09 15.44
CA VAL A 325 -9.93 -8.29 16.25
C VAL A 325 -9.71 -7.92 17.71
N LEU A 326 -10.66 -8.31 18.55
CA LEU A 326 -10.61 -8.06 19.99
C LEU A 326 -10.68 -9.41 20.70
N GLU A 327 -9.75 -9.67 21.60
CA GLU A 327 -9.87 -10.81 22.52
C GLU A 327 -11.01 -10.57 23.51
N ALA A 328 -11.65 -11.63 24.00
CA ALA A 328 -12.70 -11.50 25.01
C ALA A 328 -12.20 -10.69 26.22
N GLY A 329 -12.96 -9.67 26.59
CA GLY A 329 -12.60 -8.71 27.63
C GLY A 329 -11.87 -7.45 27.12
N GLU A 330 -11.28 -7.46 25.92
CA GLU A 330 -10.75 -6.24 25.29
C GLU A 330 -11.87 -5.29 24.89
N ARG A 331 -11.54 -4.01 24.78
CA ARG A 331 -12.51 -2.93 24.65
C ARG A 331 -12.22 -2.06 23.44
N VAL A 332 -13.28 -1.58 22.80
CA VAL A 332 -13.22 -0.58 21.75
C VAL A 332 -14.21 0.55 22.07
N ARG A 333 -13.79 1.79 21.82
CA ARG A 333 -14.65 2.95 21.99
C ARG A 333 -15.31 3.26 20.65
N LEU A 334 -16.63 3.36 20.64
CA LEU A 334 -17.42 3.75 19.47
C LEU A 334 -17.94 5.17 19.69
N ALA A 335 -17.96 5.98 18.63
CA ALA A 335 -18.56 7.31 18.70
C ALA A 335 -19.46 7.66 17.51
N CYS A 336 -20.53 8.40 17.81
CA CYS A 336 -21.51 8.94 16.87
C CYS A 336 -21.41 10.46 16.82
N PRO A 337 -20.37 11.03 16.17
CA PRO A 337 -20.15 12.46 16.12
C PRO A 337 -21.24 13.18 15.32
N GLY A 338 -21.52 14.43 15.71
CA GLY A 338 -22.51 15.30 15.05
C GLY A 338 -23.54 15.89 16.02
N ASN A 339 -24.13 17.03 15.65
CA ASN A 339 -25.11 17.71 16.48
C ASN A 339 -26.34 16.83 16.75
N LYS A 340 -26.65 16.55 18.03
CA LYS A 340 -27.73 15.65 18.47
C LYS A 340 -27.66 14.24 17.86
N ASN A 341 -26.48 13.82 17.37
CA ASN A 341 -26.23 12.43 17.01
C ASN A 341 -25.99 11.60 18.28
N ALA A 342 -26.28 10.31 18.22
CA ALA A 342 -26.18 9.36 19.33
C ALA A 342 -26.34 7.93 18.79
N PHE A 343 -26.08 6.93 19.62
CA PHE A 343 -26.35 5.54 19.29
C PHE A 343 -27.86 5.25 19.21
N LYS A 344 -28.27 4.35 18.30
CA LYS A 344 -29.67 3.89 18.19
C LYS A 344 -30.13 3.20 19.47
N LEU A 345 -29.26 2.38 20.05
CA LEU A 345 -29.47 1.68 21.33
C LEU A 345 -29.66 2.64 22.51
N ASN A 346 -28.88 3.73 22.54
CA ASN A 346 -28.97 4.74 23.60
C ASN A 346 -28.95 6.15 22.99
N LYS A 347 -30.15 6.71 22.78
CA LYS A 347 -30.39 7.99 22.10
C LYS A 347 -29.78 9.23 22.80
N LYS A 348 -29.13 9.06 23.95
CA LYS A 348 -28.46 10.12 24.70
C LYS A 348 -26.93 10.01 24.71
N LYS A 349 -26.37 8.86 24.35
CA LYS A 349 -24.92 8.65 24.36
C LYS A 349 -24.33 8.87 22.97
N GLN A 350 -23.35 9.76 22.87
CA GLN A 350 -22.51 9.95 21.68
C GLN A 350 -21.30 9.04 21.65
N VAL A 351 -20.86 8.57 22.82
CA VAL A 351 -19.71 7.70 22.98
C VAL A 351 -20.13 6.54 23.86
N LEU A 352 -19.74 5.33 23.46
CA LEU A 352 -19.88 4.13 24.27
C LEU A 352 -18.60 3.30 24.19
N THR A 353 -18.42 2.42 25.16
CA THR A 353 -17.34 1.43 25.12
C THR A 353 -17.96 0.06 25.03
N ALA A 354 -17.57 -0.68 24.00
CA ALA A 354 -18.00 -2.05 23.76
C ALA A 354 -16.86 -2.98 24.18
N GLN A 355 -17.16 -3.88 25.11
CA GLN A 355 -16.22 -4.93 25.51
C GLN A 355 -16.53 -6.21 24.75
N CYS A 356 -15.52 -6.83 24.16
CA CYS A 356 -15.70 -8.06 23.42
C CYS A 356 -16.13 -9.21 24.36
N VAL A 357 -17.12 -9.99 23.92
CA VAL A 357 -17.50 -11.26 24.55
C VAL A 357 -17.06 -12.43 23.67
N GLU A 358 -17.68 -12.59 22.50
CA GLU A 358 -17.39 -13.65 21.51
C GLU A 358 -18.16 -13.32 20.22
N ASP A 359 -17.58 -13.63 19.05
CA ASP A 359 -18.16 -13.42 17.72
C ASP A 359 -18.66 -11.97 17.51
N ASP A 360 -19.96 -11.77 17.32
CA ASP A 360 -20.59 -10.46 17.14
C ASP A 360 -21.12 -9.85 18.45
N ALA A 361 -20.96 -10.55 19.58
CA ALA A 361 -21.51 -10.16 20.86
C ALA A 361 -20.54 -9.26 21.65
N PHE A 362 -21.06 -8.10 22.06
CA PHE A 362 -20.37 -7.11 22.87
C PHE A 362 -21.15 -6.82 24.14
N LEU A 363 -20.42 -6.48 25.21
CA LEU A 363 -20.98 -5.95 26.44
C LEU A 363 -20.92 -4.42 26.42
N VAL A 364 -22.08 -3.76 26.49
CA VAL A 364 -22.21 -2.31 26.59
C VAL A 364 -23.07 -1.98 27.81
N ASP A 365 -22.55 -1.19 28.74
CA ASP A 365 -23.24 -0.83 29.99
C ASP A 365 -23.79 -2.05 30.78
N GLY A 366 -23.10 -3.19 30.71
CA GLY A 366 -23.52 -4.44 31.36
C GLY A 366 -24.58 -5.25 30.59
N GLN A 367 -25.00 -4.81 29.40
CA GLN A 367 -25.93 -5.53 28.54
C GLN A 367 -25.21 -6.15 27.34
N SER A 368 -25.53 -7.41 27.05
CA SER A 368 -25.05 -8.09 25.84
C SER A 368 -25.84 -7.59 24.63
N VAL A 369 -25.13 -7.13 23.61
CA VAL A 369 -25.66 -6.54 22.38
C VAL A 369 -24.83 -7.01 21.20
N GLU A 370 -25.45 -7.10 20.03
CA GLU A 370 -24.74 -7.46 18.80
C GLU A 370 -24.18 -6.21 18.10
N LEU A 371 -23.06 -6.37 17.38
CA LEU A 371 -22.38 -5.30 16.64
C LEU A 371 -23.34 -4.47 15.77
N HIS A 372 -24.26 -5.12 15.06
CA HIS A 372 -25.22 -4.47 14.16
C HIS A 372 -26.14 -3.45 14.88
N GLN A 373 -26.33 -3.59 16.19
CA GLN A 373 -27.15 -2.71 17.03
C GLN A 373 -26.41 -1.44 17.47
N LEU A 374 -25.08 -1.41 17.31
CA LEU A 374 -24.21 -0.31 17.73
C LEU A 374 -24.11 0.82 16.69
N GLY A 375 -25.07 0.89 15.76
CA GLY A 375 -25.15 1.95 14.75
C GLY A 375 -25.59 3.31 15.32
N CYS A 376 -25.15 4.38 14.68
CA CYS A 376 -25.57 5.73 14.98
C CYS A 376 -26.99 6.02 14.49
N LYS A 377 -27.66 7.01 15.09
CA LYS A 377 -28.94 7.54 14.63
C LYS A 377 -28.82 8.14 13.22
N SER A 378 -27.72 8.85 12.97
CA SER A 378 -27.36 9.47 11.70
C SER A 378 -25.90 9.19 11.39
N ALA A 379 -25.51 9.30 10.11
CA ALA A 379 -24.11 9.14 9.70
C ALA A 379 -23.18 10.05 10.55
N ALA A 380 -22.06 9.50 10.98
CA ALA A 380 -21.04 10.23 11.72
C ALA A 380 -20.59 11.48 10.95
N VAL A 381 -20.65 12.64 11.60
CA VAL A 381 -20.37 13.93 10.97
C VAL A 381 -18.92 14.34 11.24
N ASN A 382 -18.16 14.56 10.17
CA ASN A 382 -16.85 15.21 10.23
C ASN A 382 -16.96 16.74 10.29
N SER A 383 -15.93 17.37 10.82
CA SER A 383 -15.75 18.82 10.86
C SER A 383 -14.29 19.21 10.58
N ALA A 384 -14.09 20.49 10.27
CA ALA A 384 -12.79 21.12 10.11
C ALA A 384 -12.75 22.35 11.01
N GLU A 385 -11.67 22.53 11.76
CA GLU A 385 -11.55 23.62 12.75
C GLU A 385 -10.13 24.19 12.82
N LYS A 386 -10.03 25.47 13.18
CA LYS A 386 -8.74 26.15 13.36
C LYS A 386 -8.02 25.55 14.57
N ALA A 387 -6.76 25.18 14.39
CA ALA A 387 -5.92 24.54 15.41
C ALA A 387 -4.60 25.30 15.66
N GLY A 388 -4.57 26.60 15.36
CA GLY A 388 -3.42 27.47 15.57
C GLY A 388 -2.76 27.92 14.26
N ARG A 389 -1.43 27.98 14.27
CA ARG A 389 -0.61 28.49 13.18
C ARG A 389 0.34 27.41 12.66
N CYS A 390 0.80 27.58 11.42
CA CYS A 390 1.72 26.68 10.74
C CYS A 390 2.58 27.44 9.72
N GLY A 391 3.51 26.73 9.09
CA GLY A 391 4.58 27.31 8.28
C GLY A 391 5.79 27.70 9.14
N SER A 392 6.94 27.86 8.50
CA SER A 392 8.23 28.11 9.18
C SER A 392 8.21 29.37 10.05
N ASP A 393 7.37 30.36 9.70
CA ASP A 393 7.23 31.64 10.39
C ASP A 393 5.86 31.79 11.08
N ASN A 394 5.11 30.69 11.26
CA ASN A 394 3.73 30.73 11.75
C ASN A 394 2.82 31.66 10.93
N GLN A 395 3.10 31.83 9.64
CA GLN A 395 2.41 32.76 8.74
C GLN A 395 1.06 32.24 8.23
N PHE A 396 0.83 30.93 8.31
CA PHE A 396 -0.39 30.29 7.81
C PHE A 396 -1.29 29.81 8.95
N THR A 397 -2.53 29.47 8.61
CA THR A 397 -3.50 28.93 9.55
C THR A 397 -3.44 27.42 9.56
N ARG A 398 -3.26 26.82 10.73
CA ARG A 398 -3.38 25.37 10.92
C ARG A 398 -4.85 25.01 11.05
N ILE A 399 -5.32 24.08 10.23
CA ILE A 399 -6.70 23.60 10.23
C ILE A 399 -6.67 22.08 10.36
N ARG A 400 -7.32 21.54 11.37
CA ARG A 400 -7.47 20.09 11.54
C ARG A 400 -8.82 19.63 11.01
N ILE A 401 -8.84 18.53 10.30
CA ILE A 401 -10.05 17.84 9.83
C ILE A 401 -10.18 16.52 10.59
N GLY A 402 -11.39 16.21 11.04
CA GLY A 402 -11.62 15.04 11.87
C GLY A 402 -13.03 15.01 12.46
N PHE A 403 -13.14 14.53 13.69
CA PHE A 403 -14.42 14.30 14.36
C PHE A 403 -14.40 14.82 15.80
N ALA A 404 -15.39 15.64 16.13
CA ALA A 404 -15.65 16.04 17.52
C ALA A 404 -16.30 14.88 18.29
N VAL A 405 -15.69 14.47 19.41
CA VAL A 405 -16.08 13.31 20.21
C VAL A 405 -16.06 13.70 21.67
N GLY A 406 -17.24 13.89 22.27
CA GLY A 406 -17.34 14.49 23.60
C GLY A 406 -16.72 15.89 23.60
N ASP A 407 -15.80 16.14 24.53
CA ASP A 407 -15.05 17.40 24.63
C ASP A 407 -13.74 17.40 23.83
N GLY A 408 -13.43 16.29 23.14
CA GLY A 408 -12.21 16.12 22.37
C GLY A 408 -12.41 16.12 20.85
N PHE A 409 -11.30 16.06 20.13
CA PHE A 409 -11.29 16.06 18.66
C PHE A 409 -10.31 15.01 18.12
N VAL A 410 -10.83 14.01 17.41
CA VAL A 410 -10.03 12.99 16.75
C VAL A 410 -9.52 13.58 15.44
N THR A 411 -8.25 13.96 15.39
CA THR A 411 -7.63 14.56 14.19
C THR A 411 -7.29 13.47 13.19
N GLN A 412 -7.72 13.64 11.94
CA GLN A 412 -7.40 12.75 10.83
C GLN A 412 -6.43 13.40 9.82
N ILE A 413 -6.64 14.69 9.54
CA ILE A 413 -5.83 15.46 8.59
C ILE A 413 -5.41 16.75 9.27
N ASP A 414 -4.12 17.06 9.20
CA ASP A 414 -3.57 18.33 9.65
C ASP A 414 -3.17 19.16 8.43
N ASN A 415 -3.93 20.23 8.16
CA ASN A 415 -3.72 21.10 7.02
C ASN A 415 -3.06 22.40 7.44
N CYS A 416 -2.14 22.87 6.61
CA CYS A 416 -1.65 24.24 6.65
C CYS A 416 -2.24 25.02 5.48
N PHE A 417 -2.89 26.14 5.79
CA PHE A 417 -3.73 26.88 4.86
C PHE A 417 -3.40 28.36 4.87
N ASP A 418 -3.14 28.93 3.69
CA ASP A 418 -2.99 30.36 3.52
C ASP A 418 -4.38 31.01 3.38
N SER A 419 -4.83 31.67 4.44
CA SER A 419 -6.13 32.34 4.46
C SER A 419 -6.18 33.62 3.62
N THR A 420 -5.04 34.12 3.15
CA THR A 420 -4.96 35.33 2.32
C THR A 420 -5.18 35.02 0.84
N THR A 421 -4.60 33.92 0.37
CA THR A 421 -4.67 33.48 -1.04
C THR A 421 -5.63 32.31 -1.25
N PHE A 422 -6.10 31.71 -0.16
CA PHE A 422 -6.89 30.48 -0.11
C PHE A 422 -6.17 29.22 -0.62
N ASP A 423 -4.85 29.19 -0.49
CA ASP A 423 -4.04 28.05 -0.88
C ASP A 423 -3.96 26.99 0.22
N ALA A 424 -4.21 25.73 -0.13
CA ALA A 424 -3.86 24.58 0.69
C ALA A 424 -2.35 24.33 0.59
N VAL A 425 -1.57 24.90 1.52
CA VAL A 425 -0.09 24.90 1.50
C VAL A 425 0.46 23.49 1.61
N TYR A 426 0.01 22.74 2.62
CA TYR A 426 0.27 21.31 2.75
C TYR A 426 -0.80 20.62 3.60
N SER A 427 -0.92 19.31 3.48
CA SER A 427 -1.61 18.41 4.40
C SER A 427 -0.62 17.40 4.98
N ARG A 428 -0.89 16.94 6.19
CA ARG A 428 -0.14 15.89 6.88
C ARG A 428 -1.11 14.84 7.41
N MET A 429 -0.75 13.57 7.23
CA MET A 429 -1.46 12.42 7.78
C MET A 429 -0.48 11.27 8.06
N ASN A 430 -0.91 10.33 8.90
CA ASN A 430 -0.18 9.08 9.11
C ASN A 430 -0.83 7.98 8.27
N MET A 431 0.00 7.15 7.66
CA MET A 431 -0.42 5.97 6.90
C MET A 431 0.27 4.75 7.50
N THR A 432 -0.53 3.72 7.78
CA THR A 432 -0.03 2.44 8.32
C THR A 432 -0.40 1.31 7.35
N PRO A 433 0.24 0.14 7.47
CA PRO A 433 -0.12 -1.03 6.65
C PRO A 433 -1.58 -1.49 6.80
N ALA A 434 -2.28 -1.03 7.85
CA ALA A 434 -3.71 -1.29 8.04
C ALA A 434 -4.59 -0.70 6.92
N ILE A 435 -4.04 0.19 6.07
CA ILE A 435 -4.69 0.68 4.84
C ILE A 435 -5.04 -0.44 3.85
N ALA A 436 -4.43 -1.63 3.97
CA ALA A 436 -4.86 -2.84 3.28
C ALA A 436 -6.36 -3.15 3.48
N GLY A 437 -6.92 -2.73 4.61
CA GLY A 437 -8.29 -2.93 5.03
C GLY A 437 -9.33 -1.91 4.64
N HIS A 438 -8.95 -0.91 3.86
CA HIS A 438 -9.83 0.21 3.59
C HIS A 438 -11.17 -0.22 3.00
N GLU A 439 -12.22 0.48 3.41
CA GLU A 439 -13.57 0.27 2.89
C GLU A 439 -13.65 0.63 1.41
N SER A 440 -14.30 -0.24 0.65
CA SER A 440 -14.47 -0.07 -0.79
C SER A 440 -15.85 0.45 -1.15
N GLY A 441 -15.99 1.10 -2.30
CA GLY A 441 -17.31 1.53 -2.81
C GLY A 441 -17.96 2.69 -2.04
N VAL A 442 -17.26 3.30 -1.08
CA VAL A 442 -17.76 4.44 -0.30
C VAL A 442 -18.10 5.62 -1.22
N LYS A 443 -19.35 6.10 -1.13
CA LYS A 443 -19.88 7.21 -1.93
C LYS A 443 -19.09 8.49 -1.68
N ARG A 444 -18.73 9.20 -2.75
CA ARG A 444 -18.03 10.48 -2.68
C ARG A 444 -19.01 11.61 -2.30
N PRO A 445 -18.78 12.36 -1.20
CA PRO A 445 -19.56 13.56 -0.89
C PRO A 445 -19.16 14.76 -1.77
N GLN A 446 -19.89 15.87 -1.63
CA GLN A 446 -19.52 17.14 -2.24
C GLN A 446 -18.46 17.86 -1.42
N PHE A 447 -17.60 18.62 -2.08
CA PHE A 447 -16.60 19.45 -1.42
C PHE A 447 -17.21 20.62 -0.65
N LYS A 448 -16.65 20.91 0.54
CA LYS A 448 -17.15 21.97 1.44
C LYS A 448 -16.07 23.05 1.69
N PRO A 449 -16.42 24.35 1.62
CA PRO A 449 -15.50 25.43 1.99
C PRO A 449 -15.37 25.59 3.51
N ALA A 450 -16.37 25.12 4.28
CA ALA A 450 -16.38 25.07 5.75
C ALA A 450 -16.04 26.40 6.46
N GLY A 451 -16.38 27.53 5.85
CA GLY A 451 -16.16 28.85 6.45
C GLY A 451 -14.74 29.40 6.33
N PHE A 452 -13.84 28.73 5.59
CA PHE A 452 -12.45 29.17 5.40
C PHE A 452 -12.22 30.02 4.14
N TYR A 453 -13.26 30.17 3.31
CA TYR A 453 -13.22 30.91 2.04
C TYR A 453 -14.14 32.12 2.15
N GLU A 454 -13.60 33.24 2.65
CA GLU A 454 -14.39 34.44 2.89
C GLU A 454 -14.79 35.11 1.56
N ASN A 455 -16.09 35.37 1.38
CA ASN A 455 -16.64 36.05 0.18
C ASN A 455 -16.27 35.37 -1.16
N VAL A 456 -15.88 34.10 -1.13
CA VAL A 456 -15.50 33.31 -2.30
C VAL A 456 -16.16 31.94 -2.21
N ASN A 457 -16.78 31.51 -3.31
CA ASN A 457 -17.35 30.17 -3.40
C ASN A 457 -16.46 29.28 -4.28
N PRO A 458 -15.57 28.45 -3.71
CA PRO A 458 -14.72 27.59 -4.52
C PRO A 458 -15.51 26.61 -5.40
N ASN A 459 -16.74 26.22 -5.02
CA ASN A 459 -17.58 25.37 -5.88
C ASN A 459 -17.91 26.02 -7.23
N THR A 460 -18.01 27.35 -7.29
CA THR A 460 -18.24 28.05 -8.55
C THR A 460 -16.93 28.18 -9.33
N LEU A 461 -15.82 28.50 -8.66
CA LEU A 461 -14.52 28.69 -9.33
C LEU A 461 -14.03 27.41 -10.04
N PHE A 462 -14.29 26.24 -9.45
CA PHE A 462 -13.94 24.95 -10.08
C PHE A 462 -14.86 24.50 -11.21
N LYS A 463 -15.87 25.29 -11.61
CA LYS A 463 -16.67 24.97 -12.82
C LYS A 463 -15.86 25.31 -14.05
N ARG A 464 -15.85 24.43 -15.05
CA ARG A 464 -15.09 24.62 -16.31
C ARG A 464 -15.37 25.96 -16.99
N THR A 465 -16.64 26.37 -17.07
CA THR A 465 -17.01 27.69 -17.62
C THR A 465 -16.31 28.84 -16.89
N ASN A 466 -16.19 28.76 -15.57
CA ASN A 466 -15.52 29.80 -14.79
C ASN A 466 -13.99 29.71 -14.90
N GLN A 467 -13.42 28.50 -15.03
CA GLN A 467 -12.00 28.33 -15.35
C GLN A 467 -11.66 28.94 -16.70
N ILE A 468 -12.47 28.67 -17.74
CA ILE A 468 -12.34 29.28 -19.06
C ILE A 468 -12.38 30.80 -18.95
N ASN A 469 -13.37 31.36 -18.25
CA ASN A 469 -13.48 32.82 -18.05
C ASN A 469 -12.26 33.40 -17.33
N ALA A 470 -11.77 32.75 -16.28
CA ALA A 470 -10.58 33.17 -15.55
C ALA A 470 -9.35 33.16 -16.45
N PHE A 471 -9.16 32.10 -17.24
CA PHE A 471 -8.02 31.98 -18.16
C PHE A 471 -8.13 32.98 -19.31
N THR A 472 -9.32 33.20 -19.86
CA THR A 472 -9.55 34.23 -20.88
C THR A 472 -9.12 35.60 -20.38
N LYS A 473 -9.47 35.91 -19.13
CA LYS A 473 -9.13 37.17 -18.49
C LYS A 473 -7.63 37.31 -18.24
N LEU A 474 -6.98 36.28 -17.72
CA LEU A 474 -5.54 36.29 -17.41
C LEU A 474 -4.68 36.34 -18.67
N LEU A 475 -5.06 35.56 -19.69
CA LEU A 475 -4.23 35.34 -20.88
C LEU A 475 -4.58 36.27 -22.05
N GLY A 476 -5.71 36.96 -22.01
CA GLY A 476 -6.14 37.85 -23.09
C GLY A 476 -6.44 37.15 -24.42
N THR A 477 -6.61 35.83 -24.39
CA THR A 477 -7.01 34.95 -25.50
C THR A 477 -8.16 34.05 -25.05
N ASP A 478 -8.78 33.28 -25.94
CA ASP A 478 -9.83 32.34 -25.53
C ASP A 478 -9.26 31.22 -24.62
N GLY A 479 -9.65 31.22 -23.34
CA GLY A 479 -9.24 30.22 -22.36
C GLY A 479 -9.70 28.80 -22.72
N SER A 480 -10.66 28.65 -23.63
CA SER A 480 -11.09 27.34 -24.15
C SER A 480 -9.98 26.60 -24.92
N ALA A 481 -8.93 27.32 -25.35
CA ALA A 481 -7.73 26.74 -25.94
C ALA A 481 -6.93 25.86 -24.96
N TYR A 482 -7.11 26.07 -23.65
CA TYR A 482 -6.38 25.34 -22.60
C TYR A 482 -7.29 24.53 -21.69
N VAL A 483 -8.46 25.08 -21.36
CA VAL A 483 -9.48 24.41 -20.55
C VAL A 483 -10.64 24.02 -21.46
N HIS A 484 -10.80 22.73 -21.70
CA HIS A 484 -11.77 22.29 -22.69
C HIS A 484 -13.19 22.24 -22.11
N PRO A 485 -14.21 22.68 -22.88
CA PRO A 485 -15.59 22.78 -22.39
C PRO A 485 -16.33 21.44 -22.28
N ASN A 486 -15.86 20.38 -22.95
CA ASN A 486 -16.57 19.09 -23.13
C ASN A 486 -15.88 17.93 -22.36
N ASN A 487 -16.45 16.71 -22.38
CA ASN A 487 -16.01 15.53 -21.61
C ASN A 487 -14.60 14.97 -21.91
N ASP A 488 -13.55 15.77 -21.75
CA ASP A 488 -12.16 15.36 -21.69
C ASP A 488 -11.52 15.70 -20.33
N ASN A 489 -10.21 15.50 -20.23
CA ASN A 489 -9.43 15.67 -18.99
C ASN A 489 -8.66 17.00 -18.92
N TYR A 490 -8.88 17.94 -19.84
CA TYR A 490 -8.18 19.23 -19.83
C TYR A 490 -8.97 20.28 -19.05
N PHE A 491 -9.00 20.10 -17.74
CA PHE A 491 -9.60 21.04 -16.79
C PHE A 491 -8.92 20.91 -15.42
N LEU A 492 -9.10 21.92 -14.57
CA LEU A 492 -8.60 21.88 -13.19
C LEU A 492 -9.62 21.18 -12.29
N ALA A 493 -9.24 20.02 -11.78
CA ALA A 493 -9.94 19.29 -10.75
C ALA A 493 -9.54 19.79 -9.35
N ARG A 494 -10.32 19.34 -8.35
CA ARG A 494 -10.01 19.51 -6.93
C ARG A 494 -9.02 18.41 -6.53
N GLY A 495 -7.74 18.63 -6.79
CA GLY A 495 -6.68 17.69 -6.45
C GLY A 495 -6.53 17.64 -4.94
N HIS A 496 -6.82 16.49 -4.33
CA HIS A 496 -6.66 16.30 -2.89
C HIS A 496 -5.18 16.35 -2.51
N LEU A 497 -4.87 16.90 -1.34
CA LEU A 497 -3.54 16.74 -0.74
C LEU A 497 -3.49 15.42 0.05
N SER A 498 -4.45 15.20 0.94
CA SER A 498 -4.72 13.87 1.52
C SER A 498 -5.90 13.21 0.82
N ALA A 499 -5.65 12.14 0.06
CA ALA A 499 -6.64 11.55 -0.84
C ALA A 499 -7.67 10.68 -0.11
N LYS A 500 -8.87 10.57 -0.69
CA LYS A 500 -9.93 9.68 -0.20
C LYS A 500 -9.43 8.24 0.03
N ALA A 501 -8.63 7.71 -0.88
CA ALA A 501 -8.17 6.34 -0.85
C ALA A 501 -7.09 6.06 0.21
N ASP A 502 -6.56 7.11 0.87
CA ASP A 502 -5.53 7.00 1.92
C ASP A 502 -6.13 6.77 3.31
N TYR A 503 -7.44 6.51 3.41
CA TYR A 503 -8.15 6.34 4.68
C TYR A 503 -8.98 5.06 4.72
N ILE A 504 -9.04 4.46 5.91
CA ILE A 504 -9.56 3.12 6.14
C ILE A 504 -11.10 3.13 6.14
N LEU A 505 -11.72 3.86 7.07
CA LEU A 505 -13.18 3.86 7.26
C LEU A 505 -13.89 4.78 6.27
N GLY A 506 -15.13 4.46 5.87
CA GLY A 506 -15.93 5.25 4.95
C GLY A 506 -16.20 6.68 5.45
N VAL A 507 -16.42 6.83 6.75
CA VAL A 507 -16.48 8.12 7.45
C VAL A 507 -15.18 8.91 7.34
N GLN A 508 -14.01 8.27 7.48
CA GLN A 508 -12.70 8.92 7.31
C GLN A 508 -12.50 9.35 5.85
N GLN A 509 -12.82 8.48 4.89
CA GLN A 509 -12.76 8.78 3.46
C GLN A 509 -13.62 9.99 3.10
N SER A 510 -14.81 10.10 3.69
CA SER A 510 -15.73 11.23 3.49
C SER A 510 -15.21 12.55 4.07
N ALA A 511 -14.34 12.50 5.08
CA ALA A 511 -13.74 13.68 5.71
C ALA A 511 -12.67 14.36 4.83
N THR A 512 -12.24 13.75 3.73
CA THR A 512 -11.21 14.34 2.84
C THR A 512 -11.72 15.50 1.98
N PHE A 513 -13.04 15.68 1.86
CA PHE A 513 -13.72 16.58 0.91
C PHE A 513 -13.89 18.02 1.43
N TYR A 514 -12.83 18.60 1.98
CA TYR A 514 -12.76 20.02 2.31
C TYR A 514 -11.82 20.74 1.35
N TYR A 515 -12.19 21.95 0.92
CA TYR A 515 -11.34 22.73 0.01
C TYR A 515 -10.00 23.14 0.65
N VAL A 516 -9.89 23.18 1.98
CA VAL A 516 -8.60 23.39 2.66
C VAL A 516 -7.64 22.19 2.54
N ASN A 517 -8.13 21.06 2.03
CA ASN A 517 -7.37 19.84 1.72
C ASN A 517 -7.28 19.62 0.18
N ALA A 518 -7.51 20.66 -0.63
CA ALA A 518 -7.41 20.54 -2.08
C ALA A 518 -6.83 21.80 -2.72
N ALA A 519 -6.18 21.62 -3.86
CA ALA A 519 -5.71 22.70 -4.72
C ALA A 519 -6.08 22.43 -6.19
N PRO A 520 -6.00 23.44 -7.09
CA PRO A 520 -6.27 23.24 -8.51
C PRO A 520 -5.25 22.30 -9.17
N GLN A 521 -5.70 21.14 -9.64
CA GLN A 521 -4.84 20.15 -10.28
C GLN A 521 -5.39 19.77 -11.64
N TRP A 522 -4.58 19.79 -12.70
CA TRP A 522 -5.03 19.36 -14.01
C TRP A 522 -5.49 17.91 -13.98
N GLN A 523 -6.66 17.62 -14.54
CA GLN A 523 -7.25 16.28 -14.45
C GLN A 523 -6.40 15.24 -15.20
N THR A 524 -5.65 15.63 -16.23
CA THR A 524 -4.67 14.74 -16.89
C THR A 524 -3.54 14.30 -15.95
N PHE A 525 -3.18 15.11 -14.94
CA PHE A 525 -2.19 14.78 -13.93
C PHE A 525 -2.83 14.09 -12.72
N ASN A 526 -3.87 14.70 -12.15
CA ASN A 526 -4.62 14.19 -11.00
C ASN A 526 -5.14 12.75 -11.22
N GLY A 527 -5.70 12.47 -12.40
CA GLY A 527 -6.27 11.18 -12.74
C GLY A 527 -5.29 10.17 -13.34
N ASP A 528 -4.00 10.51 -13.43
CA ASP A 528 -2.98 9.65 -14.03
C ASP A 528 -1.74 9.53 -13.12
N ASN A 529 -0.61 10.19 -13.42
CA ASN A 529 0.63 9.96 -12.64
C ASN A 529 0.48 10.28 -11.15
N TRP A 530 -0.37 11.24 -10.77
CA TRP A 530 -0.60 11.54 -9.36
C TRP A 530 -1.37 10.41 -8.65
N GLU A 531 -2.44 9.90 -9.26
CA GLU A 531 -3.20 8.75 -8.72
C GLU A 531 -2.33 7.49 -8.63
N LYS A 532 -1.48 7.25 -9.64
CA LYS A 532 -0.51 6.15 -9.64
C LYS A 532 0.52 6.29 -8.53
N LEU A 533 1.03 7.50 -8.27
CA LEU A 533 1.92 7.76 -7.14
C LEU A 533 1.20 7.46 -5.82
N GLU A 534 -0.01 7.99 -5.63
CA GLU A 534 -0.80 7.73 -4.42
C GLU A 534 -1.05 6.23 -4.21
N SER A 535 -1.36 5.47 -5.27
CA SER A 535 -1.48 4.02 -5.21
C SER A 535 -0.15 3.35 -4.85
N SER A 536 0.93 3.73 -5.53
CA SER A 536 2.25 3.13 -5.30
C SER A 536 2.73 3.34 -3.86
N VAL A 537 2.43 4.50 -3.25
CA VAL A 537 2.73 4.77 -1.84
C VAL A 537 1.93 3.88 -0.90
N ARG A 538 0.61 3.72 -1.12
CA ARG A 538 -0.21 2.80 -0.30
C ARG A 538 0.31 1.36 -0.40
N ASP A 539 0.60 0.92 -1.61
CA ASP A 539 1.12 -0.41 -1.93
C ASP A 539 2.47 -0.66 -1.25
N TRP A 540 3.37 0.34 -1.28
CA TRP A 540 4.66 0.29 -0.59
C TRP A 540 4.52 0.27 0.94
N VAL A 541 3.60 1.06 1.52
CA VAL A 541 3.33 1.06 2.96
C VAL A 541 2.81 -0.31 3.41
N ILE A 542 1.86 -0.88 2.69
CA ILE A 542 1.31 -2.21 2.97
C ILE A 542 2.42 -3.27 2.92
N SER A 543 3.19 -3.28 1.84
CA SER A 543 4.20 -4.31 1.61
C SER A 543 5.38 -4.20 2.56
N SER A 544 5.98 -3.03 2.71
CA SER A 544 7.09 -2.80 3.64
C SER A 544 6.74 -3.05 5.11
N GLY A 545 5.45 -3.03 5.46
CA GLY A 545 4.99 -3.16 6.85
C GLY A 545 5.35 -1.94 7.70
N ARG A 546 5.76 -0.83 7.08
CA ARG A 546 6.20 0.39 7.77
C ARG A 546 5.04 1.35 7.98
N SER A 547 5.01 2.01 9.13
CA SER A 547 4.10 3.11 9.39
C SER A 547 4.81 4.43 9.13
N VAL A 548 4.25 5.27 8.27
CA VAL A 548 4.89 6.50 7.79
C VAL A 548 4.01 7.72 7.98
N GLN A 549 4.64 8.89 8.02
CA GLN A 549 3.98 10.16 7.85
C GLN A 549 4.01 10.54 6.37
N VAL A 550 2.85 10.90 5.82
CA VAL A 550 2.71 11.42 4.46
C VAL A 550 2.38 12.91 4.54
N VAL A 551 3.22 13.72 3.92
CA VAL A 551 3.01 15.18 3.82
C VAL A 551 2.91 15.56 2.36
N THR A 552 1.75 16.10 1.95
CA THR A 552 1.51 16.50 0.56
C THR A 552 1.31 17.99 0.50
N GLY A 553 1.92 18.68 -0.45
CA GLY A 553 1.73 20.12 -0.60
C GLY A 553 1.95 20.60 -2.03
N ILE A 554 1.92 21.92 -2.16
CA ILE A 554 2.05 22.61 -3.44
C ILE A 554 3.23 23.57 -3.45
N TRP A 555 3.75 23.90 -4.63
CA TRP A 555 4.80 24.90 -4.79
C TRP A 555 4.73 25.62 -6.14
N GLY A 556 5.11 26.91 -6.13
CA GLY A 556 5.10 27.79 -7.30
C GLY A 556 3.71 28.04 -7.88
N THR A 557 3.66 28.79 -8.99
CA THR A 557 2.44 29.06 -9.76
C THR A 557 2.66 28.61 -11.19
N ALA A 558 1.74 27.82 -11.73
CA ALA A 558 1.78 27.41 -13.13
C ALA A 558 1.51 28.62 -14.03
N THR A 559 2.14 28.64 -15.19
CA THR A 559 2.00 29.70 -16.20
C THR A 559 1.54 29.12 -17.53
N LEU A 560 0.91 29.98 -18.33
CA LEU A 560 0.66 29.74 -19.76
C LEU A 560 0.99 31.03 -20.53
N PRO A 561 1.34 30.92 -21.83
CA PRO A 561 1.59 32.09 -22.64
C PRO A 561 0.27 32.86 -22.87
N ASN A 562 0.31 34.15 -22.59
CA ASN A 562 -0.78 35.06 -22.93
C ASN A 562 -0.77 35.39 -24.44
N LYS A 563 -1.71 36.24 -24.87
CA LYS A 563 -1.85 36.67 -26.28
C LYS A 563 -0.58 37.29 -26.89
N ASP A 564 0.32 37.80 -26.06
CA ASP A 564 1.58 38.44 -26.47
C ASP A 564 2.77 37.45 -26.33
N GLY A 565 2.51 36.19 -26.00
CA GLY A 565 3.52 35.14 -25.81
C GLY A 565 4.25 35.19 -24.47
N VAL A 566 3.77 35.99 -23.50
CA VAL A 566 4.40 36.14 -22.19
C VAL A 566 3.78 35.15 -21.20
N GLU A 567 4.63 34.36 -20.53
CA GLU A 567 4.22 33.44 -19.47
C GLU A 567 3.51 34.18 -18.34
N THR A 568 2.24 33.84 -18.12
CA THR A 568 1.36 34.51 -17.17
C THR A 568 0.83 33.51 -16.14
N GLU A 569 0.93 33.88 -14.86
CA GLU A 569 0.48 33.07 -13.74
C GLU A 569 -1.02 32.80 -13.75
N LEU A 570 -1.41 31.59 -13.35
CA LEU A 570 -2.78 31.12 -13.39
C LEU A 570 -3.44 31.12 -12.01
N PHE A 571 -4.66 31.62 -11.94
CA PHE A 571 -5.51 31.65 -10.75
C PHE A 571 -6.95 31.29 -11.12
N LEU A 572 -7.67 30.61 -10.23
CA LEU A 572 -9.10 30.35 -10.45
C LEU A 572 -9.98 31.58 -10.21
N GLU A 573 -9.50 32.54 -9.42
CA GLU A 573 -10.09 33.88 -9.28
C GLU A 573 -9.07 34.93 -9.77
N ALA A 574 -9.23 35.35 -11.02
CA ALA A 574 -8.23 36.14 -11.73
C ALA A 574 -7.98 37.54 -11.12
N ASP A 575 -9.04 38.23 -10.67
CA ASP A 575 -8.91 39.61 -10.17
C ASP A 575 -8.19 39.69 -8.83
N LYS A 576 -8.56 38.79 -7.91
CA LYS A 576 -8.03 38.78 -6.55
C LYS A 576 -6.79 37.90 -6.42
N LYS A 577 -6.46 37.14 -7.47
CA LYS A 577 -5.40 36.14 -7.48
C LYS A 577 -5.56 35.10 -6.36
N TYR A 578 -6.79 34.63 -6.16
CA TYR A 578 -7.08 33.56 -5.20
C TYR A 578 -7.08 32.19 -5.87
N LEU A 579 -6.74 31.17 -5.09
CA LEU A 579 -6.61 29.78 -5.54
C LEU A 579 -5.68 29.70 -6.75
N ARG A 580 -4.38 29.88 -6.50
CA ARG A 580 -3.39 29.75 -7.57
C ARG A 580 -3.43 28.33 -8.14
N VAL A 581 -3.15 28.20 -9.42
CA VAL A 581 -2.85 26.89 -10.00
C VAL A 581 -1.39 26.61 -9.67
N PRO A 582 -1.07 25.66 -8.77
CA PRO A 582 0.31 25.40 -8.41
C PRO A 582 1.10 24.84 -9.59
N LYS A 583 2.39 25.21 -9.70
CA LYS A 583 3.30 24.62 -10.71
C LYS A 583 3.66 23.18 -10.35
N TYR A 584 3.87 22.92 -9.05
CA TYR A 584 4.26 21.62 -8.54
C TYR A 584 3.30 21.14 -7.46
N TYR A 585 3.01 19.85 -7.49
CA TYR A 585 2.61 19.10 -6.30
C TYR A 585 3.81 18.30 -5.80
N TRP A 586 3.95 18.18 -4.50
CA TRP A 586 4.97 17.34 -3.88
C TRP A 586 4.35 16.47 -2.78
N LYS A 587 4.87 15.26 -2.59
CA LYS A 587 4.46 14.32 -1.55
C LYS A 587 5.70 13.73 -0.90
N ILE A 588 5.89 13.99 0.38
CA ILE A 588 6.94 13.39 1.21
C ILE A 588 6.36 12.15 1.88
N VAL A 589 7.05 11.03 1.74
CA VAL A 589 6.85 9.83 2.57
C VAL A 589 8.02 9.78 3.54
N TYR A 590 7.75 9.79 4.84
CA TYR A 590 8.76 9.88 5.89
C TYR A 590 8.50 8.84 6.98
N ASP A 591 9.48 8.00 7.25
CA ASP A 591 9.47 7.05 8.35
C ASP A 591 10.14 7.70 9.59
N PRO A 592 9.37 8.09 10.62
CA PRO A 592 9.93 8.74 11.80
C PRO A 592 10.77 7.79 12.68
N ALA A 593 10.62 6.47 12.53
CA ALA A 593 11.34 5.48 13.32
C ALA A 593 12.78 5.30 12.80
N THR A 594 12.95 5.24 11.47
CA THR A 594 14.27 5.09 10.83
C THR A 594 14.88 6.40 10.37
N LYS A 595 14.10 7.50 10.36
CA LYS A 595 14.49 8.80 9.78
C LYS A 595 14.77 8.74 8.27
N GLU A 596 14.22 7.74 7.59
CA GLU A 596 14.26 7.64 6.13
C GLU A 596 13.12 8.43 5.51
N GLY A 597 13.36 9.12 4.39
CA GLY A 597 12.34 9.93 3.74
C GLY A 597 12.66 10.30 2.30
N THR A 598 11.63 10.37 1.45
CA THR A 598 11.75 10.76 0.03
C THR A 598 10.62 11.68 -0.35
N ALA A 599 10.90 12.71 -1.15
CA ALA A 599 9.89 13.55 -1.75
C ALA A 599 9.64 13.14 -3.21
N PHE A 600 8.39 13.01 -3.59
CA PHE A 600 7.93 12.77 -4.96
C PHE A 600 7.30 14.07 -5.47
N VAL A 601 7.78 14.58 -6.61
CA VAL A 601 7.34 15.86 -7.17
C VAL A 601 6.72 15.63 -8.54
N GLY A 602 5.57 16.27 -8.79
CA GLY A 602 4.88 16.22 -10.08
C GLY A 602 4.59 17.62 -10.61
N LEU A 603 4.90 17.86 -11.89
CA LEU A 603 4.58 19.09 -12.61
C LEU A 603 3.10 19.12 -13.00
N ASN A 604 2.40 20.15 -12.54
CA ASN A 604 0.96 20.34 -12.74
C ASN A 604 0.68 21.29 -13.91
N ASN A 605 1.13 20.92 -15.11
CA ASN A 605 0.81 21.65 -16.33
C ASN A 605 0.92 20.77 -17.59
N PRO A 606 -0.19 20.28 -18.16
CA PRO A 606 -0.15 19.40 -19.33
C PRO A 606 0.18 20.12 -20.65
N HIS A 607 0.29 21.44 -20.62
CA HIS A 607 0.65 22.28 -21.77
C HIS A 607 2.12 22.69 -21.75
N HIS A 608 2.84 22.39 -20.66
CA HIS A 608 4.26 22.68 -20.52
C HIS A 608 5.10 21.51 -21.05
N THR A 609 6.19 21.83 -21.76
CA THR A 609 7.20 20.83 -22.15
C THR A 609 8.35 20.92 -21.15
N THR A 610 8.55 19.87 -20.37
CA THR A 610 9.49 19.89 -19.25
C THR A 610 10.94 19.95 -19.75
N ASN A 611 11.79 20.72 -19.06
CA ASN A 611 13.24 20.72 -19.27
C ASN A 611 14.00 20.61 -17.93
N GLY A 612 15.34 20.69 -17.97
CA GLY A 612 16.17 20.51 -16.77
C GLY A 612 15.97 21.57 -15.67
N GLU A 613 15.49 22.77 -16.01
CA GLU A 613 15.24 23.86 -15.05
C GLU A 613 13.97 23.64 -14.21
N ASP A 614 13.10 22.72 -14.64
CA ASP A 614 11.91 22.34 -13.89
C ASP A 614 12.20 21.35 -12.76
N LEU A 615 13.40 20.75 -12.73
CA LEU A 615 13.80 19.85 -11.66
C LEU A 615 14.25 20.66 -10.44
N LEU A 616 13.53 20.48 -9.33
CA LEU A 616 13.83 21.17 -8.06
C LEU A 616 15.00 20.53 -7.29
N CYS A 617 15.51 19.40 -7.78
CA CYS A 617 16.51 18.56 -7.14
C CYS A 617 17.11 17.59 -8.17
N LYS A 618 18.13 16.83 -7.77
CA LYS A 618 18.57 15.64 -8.52
C LYS A 618 17.46 14.57 -8.49
N ASP A 619 17.11 14.03 -9.64
CA ASP A 619 16.09 12.98 -9.76
C ASP A 619 16.63 11.61 -9.28
N GLU A 620 16.03 11.11 -8.20
CA GLU A 620 16.36 9.83 -7.56
C GLU A 620 15.36 8.71 -7.89
N CYS A 621 14.41 8.92 -8.83
CA CYS A 621 13.33 7.96 -9.06
C CYS A 621 13.78 6.57 -9.49
N ALA A 622 14.97 6.44 -10.09
CA ALA A 622 15.53 5.15 -10.47
C ALA A 622 15.73 4.19 -9.28
N ARG A 623 15.73 4.70 -8.04
CA ARG A 623 15.84 3.90 -6.80
C ARG A 623 14.56 3.17 -6.44
N TYR A 624 13.40 3.66 -6.89
CA TYR A 624 12.09 3.20 -6.43
C TYR A 624 11.39 2.39 -7.51
N SER A 625 11.79 1.12 -7.65
CA SER A 625 11.19 0.19 -8.62
C SER A 625 9.70 -0.12 -8.36
N TRP A 626 9.18 0.24 -7.19
CA TRP A 626 7.76 0.12 -6.83
C TRP A 626 6.88 1.26 -7.38
N LEU A 627 7.47 2.32 -7.96
CA LEU A 627 6.71 3.40 -8.59
C LEU A 627 6.13 2.98 -9.95
N SER A 628 4.82 3.17 -10.14
CA SER A 628 4.12 2.81 -11.38
C SER A 628 3.81 3.97 -12.33
N TRP A 629 4.11 5.22 -11.92
CA TRP A 629 3.87 6.41 -12.73
C TRP A 629 4.76 6.47 -13.97
N ALA A 630 4.26 7.04 -15.06
CA ALA A 630 5.04 7.30 -16.26
C ALA A 630 5.75 8.64 -16.09
N ALA A 631 6.81 8.68 -15.28
CA ALA A 631 7.46 9.91 -14.83
C ALA A 631 7.93 10.85 -15.96
N SER A 632 8.18 10.36 -17.17
CA SER A 632 8.58 11.15 -18.35
C SER A 632 7.40 11.73 -19.15
N ASN A 633 6.15 11.45 -18.79
CA ASN A 633 4.98 11.90 -19.53
C ASN A 633 4.50 13.27 -19.03
N ASP A 634 4.87 14.33 -19.76
CA ASP A 634 4.50 15.72 -19.44
C ASP A 634 2.98 15.93 -19.36
N LYS A 635 2.19 15.35 -20.28
CA LYS A 635 0.73 15.50 -20.30
C LYS A 635 0.07 14.89 -19.05
N ALA A 636 0.61 13.78 -18.58
CA ALA A 636 0.18 13.11 -17.36
C ALA A 636 0.80 13.74 -16.10
N GLY A 637 1.56 14.83 -16.23
CA GLY A 637 2.37 15.43 -15.18
C GLY A 637 3.71 14.72 -15.03
N LYS A 638 4.79 15.35 -15.51
CA LYS A 638 6.16 14.85 -15.32
C LYS A 638 6.42 14.66 -13.82
N GLY A 639 6.87 13.47 -13.45
CA GLY A 639 7.31 13.11 -12.11
C GLY A 639 8.83 13.10 -11.97
N PHE A 640 9.32 13.36 -10.77
CA PHE A 640 10.70 13.12 -10.33
C PHE A 640 10.76 12.95 -8.80
N CYS A 641 11.87 12.43 -8.28
CA CYS A 641 12.03 12.09 -6.88
C CYS A 641 13.21 12.87 -6.30
N CYS A 642 13.06 13.42 -5.11
CA CYS A 642 14.06 14.24 -4.45
C CYS A 642 14.44 13.66 -3.09
N ASP A 643 15.70 13.86 -2.74
CA ASP A 643 16.08 14.01 -1.34
C ASP A 643 15.30 15.16 -0.70
N VAL A 644 14.72 14.91 0.48
CA VAL A 644 13.86 15.87 1.17
C VAL A 644 14.63 17.13 1.59
N ASN A 645 15.88 16.99 1.99
CA ASN A 645 16.72 18.11 2.42
C ASN A 645 17.13 18.98 1.23
N GLU A 646 17.38 18.40 0.05
CA GLU A 646 17.58 19.16 -1.19
C GLU A 646 16.30 19.91 -1.57
N LEU A 647 15.14 19.26 -1.53
CA LEU A 647 13.88 19.91 -1.88
C LEU A 647 13.55 21.07 -0.94
N LYS A 648 13.83 20.95 0.37
CA LYS A 648 13.64 22.03 1.37
C LYS A 648 14.42 23.31 1.06
N LYS A 649 15.55 23.23 0.33
CA LYS A 649 16.32 24.42 -0.07
C LYS A 649 15.55 25.30 -1.04
N VAL A 650 14.59 24.72 -1.77
CA VAL A 650 13.79 25.41 -2.79
C VAL A 650 12.35 25.63 -2.30
N VAL A 651 11.74 24.61 -1.67
CA VAL A 651 10.35 24.63 -1.19
C VAL A 651 10.32 24.98 0.29
N SER A 652 10.31 26.27 0.60
CA SER A 652 10.37 26.79 1.99
C SER A 652 9.14 26.49 2.85
N THR A 653 8.04 26.04 2.23
CA THR A 653 6.79 25.67 2.92
C THR A 653 6.78 24.23 3.42
N ILE A 654 7.79 23.41 3.10
CA ILE A 654 7.93 22.08 3.70
C ILE A 654 8.14 22.23 5.20
N PRO A 655 7.40 21.50 6.05
CA PRO A 655 7.57 21.59 7.50
C PRO A 655 9.00 21.29 7.95
N SER A 656 9.54 22.13 8.82
CA SER A 656 10.91 22.03 9.32
C SER A 656 11.14 20.79 10.21
N ASP A 657 10.08 20.27 10.84
CA ASP A 657 10.10 19.12 11.75
C ASP A 657 10.20 17.75 11.06
N ILE A 658 10.19 17.71 9.72
CA ILE A 658 10.47 16.48 8.95
C ILE A 658 11.99 16.24 8.90
N ASP A 659 12.52 15.55 9.90
CA ASP A 659 13.96 15.28 10.06
C ASP A 659 14.41 14.03 9.28
N VAL A 660 14.78 14.20 8.01
CA VAL A 660 15.24 13.11 7.13
C VAL A 660 16.77 12.99 7.20
N GLN A 661 17.26 11.79 7.53
CA GLN A 661 18.68 11.46 7.60
C GLN A 661 19.16 10.61 6.43
N SER A 662 18.25 9.90 5.75
CA SER A 662 18.56 9.10 4.55
C SER A 662 17.32 8.92 3.66
N LEU A 663 17.53 8.48 2.40
CA LEU A 663 16.45 8.17 1.46
C LEU A 663 15.70 6.89 1.87
N LEU A 664 14.44 6.76 1.44
CA LEU A 664 13.60 5.56 1.64
C LEU A 664 14.14 4.29 0.98
#